data_AF-A0A956Z4G8-F1
#
_entry.id   AF-A0A956Z4G8-F1
#
_cell.length_a   1.000
_cell.length_b   1.000
_cell.length_c   1.000
_cell.angle_alpha   90.00
_cell.angle_beta   90.00
_cell.angle_gamma   90.00
#
_symmetry.space_group_name_H-M   'P 1'
#
loop_
_entity.id
_entity.type
_entity.pdbx_description
1 polymer ?
#
loop_
_entity_poly.entity_id
_entity_poly.type
_entity_poly.pdbx_seq_one_letter_code
_entity_poly.pdbx_strand_id
1 'polypeptide(L)'
;MAAYLIVDVDDLQEHFRKRGIAIDLQELAVGLRGGASLAAGLISPEKLRSVAVADWETRKTQRKSGNAPDPQIIFRAAGYDTFQTPERADLADALIMHYFSFDPEPVDELILATTNNDLVPLVRRIRTTRNARVRMWGSEDVLTGTEFAEEVIFQPLESLLGIQQTKNVATYIDFENIAISLNEAGFTVNLEELINGMVAQAKAHGQVIKMAAYAPWGQRGSLPPLVDHAGREIADEAPSRLMMANIYPMFNLPGKNSADMLIAKDITTDSGHDDAADIFIIASGDRDFNETVKTLRQRGKQVILWSVRSSLSRQLESNPNITIEYVEDFTPLQMHRNFGAAPAPTYEPEDEEEPVIAFTPSQWSSVIIQFDRLAQTKGRRQISRKALIEQLLHVNAVVSAARGEDLVAQAIAVGILETGSNGAVKLDATHPVVEKTRLVRDRVTLRVANTLRLRGWEYVNYGFLLKGLATDRELDLPGMNYGDEWRSNWIDCLVREEVLARELVPHRHNPDDLVPVIKLRADYEIQPDIQMGDTELAQIAEQNWEGVSLSELERQEADTADMVRRVVVSIEQFTSFRGFTWCPLGSLHKRLRNFDRAMSFQRAVEYLLANDSAEVEEYDNPMSDFRTKGISLELDSLICCKVLAERDAFIRTLLSLYEKNILISEQSIRASDPSTHWDMQLWLSIMQTENVLNEIPGRSGQYSLFRTHHTVTLIADTKRQEQELPGCD
;
A
#
# COMPACT_ATOMS: atom_id res chain seq x y z
N MET A 1 -28.27 -12.58 -44.33
CA MET A 1 -28.37 -13.15 -42.99
C MET A 1 -29.83 -13.16 -42.61
N ALA A 2 -30.44 -14.34 -42.58
CA ALA A 2 -31.85 -14.51 -42.23
C ALA A 2 -31.97 -14.70 -40.71
N ALA A 3 -32.49 -13.69 -40.02
CA ALA A 3 -32.64 -13.67 -38.56
C ALA A 3 -34.12 -13.55 -38.18
N TYR A 4 -34.56 -14.40 -37.26
CA TYR A 4 -35.95 -14.51 -36.80
C TYR A 4 -36.05 -14.31 -35.29
N LEU A 5 -37.04 -13.52 -34.87
CA LEU A 5 -37.51 -13.44 -33.49
C LEU A 5 -38.97 -13.91 -33.45
N ILE A 6 -39.26 -14.95 -32.69
CA ILE A 6 -40.63 -15.46 -32.47
C ILE A 6 -40.96 -15.27 -30.99
N VAL A 7 -42.03 -14.52 -30.71
CA VAL A 7 -42.46 -14.20 -29.34
C VAL A 7 -43.83 -14.82 -29.07
N ASP A 8 -43.92 -15.71 -28.08
CA ASP A 8 -45.20 -16.22 -27.59
C ASP A 8 -45.76 -15.23 -26.56
N VAL A 9 -46.63 -14.33 -27.03
CA VAL A 9 -47.15 -13.21 -26.23
C VAL A 9 -48.12 -13.70 -25.17
N ASP A 10 -48.86 -14.79 -25.43
CA ASP A 10 -49.73 -15.42 -24.43
C ASP A 10 -48.93 -15.99 -23.27
N ASP A 11 -47.84 -16.69 -23.59
CA ASP A 11 -46.99 -17.36 -22.61
C ASP A 11 -46.34 -16.35 -21.67
N LEU A 12 -45.65 -15.37 -22.26
CA LEU A 12 -44.91 -14.38 -21.50
C LEU A 12 -45.84 -13.55 -20.62
N GLN A 13 -46.99 -13.10 -21.14
CA GLN A 13 -47.92 -12.32 -20.32
C GLN A 13 -48.54 -13.13 -19.18
N GLU A 14 -48.91 -14.38 -19.43
CA GLU A 14 -49.43 -15.24 -18.37
C GLU A 14 -48.36 -15.49 -17.30
N HIS A 15 -47.12 -15.74 -17.73
CA HIS A 15 -45.96 -15.92 -16.87
C HIS A 15 -45.75 -14.71 -15.94
N PHE A 16 -45.66 -13.51 -16.51
CA PHE A 16 -45.44 -12.28 -15.75
C PHE A 16 -46.61 -11.95 -14.82
N ARG A 17 -47.85 -12.20 -15.25
CA ARG A 17 -49.04 -12.05 -14.41
C ARG A 17 -49.01 -12.99 -13.20
N LYS A 18 -48.60 -14.26 -13.37
CA LYS A 18 -48.46 -15.23 -12.26
C LYS A 18 -47.42 -14.79 -11.23
N ARG A 19 -46.37 -14.08 -11.66
CA ARG A 19 -45.31 -13.53 -10.78
C ARG A 19 -45.63 -12.15 -10.20
N GLY A 20 -46.80 -11.57 -10.48
CA GLY A 20 -47.17 -10.25 -9.99
C GLY A 20 -46.37 -9.10 -10.61
N ILE A 21 -45.71 -9.33 -11.74
CA ILE A 21 -44.88 -8.33 -12.43
C ILE A 21 -45.80 -7.53 -13.36
N ALA A 22 -45.93 -6.23 -13.09
CA ALA A 22 -46.62 -5.30 -13.99
C ALA A 22 -45.69 -4.94 -15.16
N ILE A 23 -46.09 -5.28 -16.38
CA ILE A 23 -45.26 -5.05 -17.57
C ILE A 23 -45.96 -4.09 -18.53
N ASP A 24 -45.20 -3.08 -18.95
CA ASP A 24 -45.56 -2.29 -20.11
C ASP A 24 -45.29 -3.11 -21.38
N LEU A 25 -46.37 -3.48 -22.07
CA LEU A 25 -46.30 -4.26 -23.30
C LEU A 25 -45.59 -3.53 -24.45
N GLN A 26 -45.58 -2.20 -24.43
CA GLN A 26 -44.86 -1.41 -25.41
C GLN A 26 -43.36 -1.49 -25.17
N GLU A 27 -42.91 -1.36 -23.91
CA GLU A 27 -41.50 -1.54 -23.56
C GLU A 27 -41.04 -2.97 -23.82
N LEU A 28 -41.85 -3.97 -23.48
CA LEU A 28 -41.57 -5.37 -23.78
C LEU A 28 -41.37 -5.60 -25.28
N ALA A 29 -42.29 -5.12 -26.12
CA ALA A 29 -42.21 -5.30 -27.57
C ALA A 29 -40.97 -4.59 -28.16
N VAL A 30 -40.70 -3.35 -27.76
CA VAL A 30 -39.53 -2.59 -28.25
C VAL A 30 -38.22 -3.21 -27.75
N GLY A 31 -38.16 -3.59 -26.47
CA GLY A 31 -36.99 -4.18 -25.82
C GLY A 31 -36.60 -5.52 -26.42
N LEU A 32 -37.57 -6.43 -26.61
CA LEU A 32 -37.30 -7.73 -27.23
C LEU A 32 -36.81 -7.58 -28.67
N ARG A 33 -37.44 -6.72 -29.48
CA ARG A 33 -37.01 -6.50 -30.86
C ARG A 33 -35.62 -5.86 -30.94
N GLY A 34 -35.35 -4.87 -30.08
CA GLY A 34 -34.05 -4.20 -29.99
C GLY A 34 -32.93 -5.15 -29.55
N GLY A 35 -33.16 -5.90 -28.47
CA GLY A 35 -32.22 -6.93 -27.99
C GLY A 35 -31.96 -8.00 -29.04
N ALA A 36 -32.97 -8.39 -29.82
CA ALA A 36 -32.85 -9.47 -30.79
C ALA A 36 -32.03 -9.02 -31.99
N SER A 37 -32.22 -7.76 -32.42
CA SER A 37 -31.39 -7.13 -33.45
C SER A 37 -29.92 -7.09 -33.02
N LEU A 38 -29.65 -6.76 -31.75
CA LEU A 38 -28.29 -6.72 -31.20
C LEU A 38 -27.67 -8.12 -31.10
N ALA A 39 -28.40 -9.09 -30.55
CA ALA A 39 -27.95 -10.47 -30.40
C ALA A 39 -27.65 -11.13 -31.76
N ALA A 40 -28.46 -10.81 -32.78
CA ALA A 40 -28.25 -11.25 -34.15
C ALA A 40 -27.11 -10.49 -34.87
N GLY A 41 -26.58 -9.40 -34.30
CA GLY A 41 -25.53 -8.57 -34.91
C GLY A 41 -26.01 -7.76 -36.13
N LEU A 42 -27.29 -7.41 -36.18
CA LEU A 42 -27.89 -6.69 -37.29
C LEU A 42 -27.65 -5.17 -37.16
N ILE A 43 -27.33 -4.53 -38.29
CA ILE A 43 -27.12 -3.07 -38.39
C ILE A 43 -28.43 -2.28 -38.17
N SER A 44 -29.59 -2.91 -38.40
CA SER A 44 -30.90 -2.30 -38.17
C SER A 44 -31.94 -3.37 -37.79
N PRO A 45 -32.86 -3.09 -36.83
CA PRO A 45 -33.98 -3.97 -36.46
C PRO A 45 -34.96 -4.26 -37.59
N GLU A 46 -34.92 -3.51 -38.70
CA GLU A 46 -35.75 -3.77 -39.88
C GLU A 46 -35.34 -5.03 -40.65
N LYS A 47 -34.09 -5.48 -40.47
CA LYS A 47 -33.59 -6.74 -41.07
C LYS A 47 -33.98 -7.98 -40.25
N LEU A 48 -34.54 -7.79 -39.06
CA LEU A 48 -35.02 -8.86 -38.19
C LEU A 48 -36.48 -9.20 -38.52
N ARG A 49 -36.75 -10.44 -38.93
CA ARG A 49 -38.13 -10.93 -39.10
C ARG A 49 -38.71 -11.22 -37.72
N SER A 50 -39.55 -10.31 -37.23
CA SER A 50 -40.10 -10.36 -35.87
C SER A 50 -41.56 -10.79 -35.91
N VAL A 51 -41.90 -11.91 -35.28
CA VAL A 51 -43.25 -12.50 -35.27
C VAL A 51 -43.76 -12.54 -33.83
N ALA A 52 -44.92 -11.94 -33.59
CA ALA A 52 -45.62 -11.99 -32.32
C ALA A 52 -46.82 -12.94 -32.45
N VAL A 53 -46.86 -13.97 -31.62
CA VAL A 53 -47.89 -15.02 -31.69
C VAL A 53 -48.77 -15.00 -30.46
N ALA A 54 -50.09 -15.06 -30.68
CA ALA A 54 -51.10 -15.19 -29.63
C ALA A 54 -52.45 -15.61 -30.23
N ASP A 55 -53.41 -15.93 -29.37
CA ASP A 55 -54.84 -15.91 -29.68
C ASP A 55 -55.38 -14.46 -29.58
N TRP A 56 -55.16 -13.69 -30.64
CA TRP A 56 -55.58 -12.30 -30.73
C TRP A 56 -57.11 -12.13 -30.71
N GLU A 57 -57.87 -13.11 -31.23
CA GLU A 57 -59.34 -13.05 -31.26
C GLU A 57 -59.96 -13.25 -29.87
N THR A 58 -59.46 -14.21 -29.09
CA THR A 58 -59.88 -14.37 -27.69
C THR A 58 -59.51 -13.14 -26.85
N ARG A 59 -58.34 -12.54 -27.10
CA ARG A 59 -57.93 -11.29 -26.43
C ARG A 59 -58.82 -10.10 -26.75
N LYS A 60 -59.25 -9.95 -28.01
CA LYS A 60 -60.21 -8.89 -28.41
C LYS A 60 -61.54 -9.04 -27.69
N THR A 61 -62.03 -10.27 -27.54
CA THR A 61 -63.33 -10.54 -26.90
C THR A 61 -63.30 -10.35 -25.38
N GLN A 62 -62.18 -10.67 -24.71
CA GLN A 62 -61.97 -10.43 -23.28
C GLN A 62 -61.84 -8.93 -22.92
N ARG A 63 -61.62 -8.05 -23.91
CA ARG A 63 -61.39 -6.61 -23.71
C ARG A 63 -62.63 -5.76 -23.44
N LYS A 64 -63.85 -6.32 -23.44
CA LYS A 64 -65.13 -5.58 -23.34
C LYS A 64 -65.33 -4.74 -22.05
N SER A 65 -64.35 -4.64 -21.16
CA SER A 65 -64.47 -4.01 -19.84
C SER A 65 -63.41 -2.92 -19.50
N GLY A 66 -62.49 -2.53 -20.40
CA GLY A 66 -61.42 -1.60 -19.99
C GLY A 66 -60.72 -0.78 -21.08
N ASN A 67 -60.22 0.39 -20.68
CA ASN A 67 -59.53 1.40 -21.49
C ASN A 67 -58.08 1.04 -21.88
N ALA A 68 -57.67 -0.22 -21.71
CA ALA A 68 -56.31 -0.67 -21.98
C ALA A 68 -56.03 -0.74 -23.50
N PRO A 69 -54.82 -0.38 -23.97
CA PRO A 69 -54.43 -0.48 -25.37
C PRO A 69 -54.40 -1.94 -25.85
N ASP A 70 -54.69 -2.16 -27.14
CA ASP A 70 -54.73 -3.50 -27.74
C ASP A 70 -53.31 -4.08 -27.87
N PRO A 71 -52.99 -5.22 -27.22
CA PRO A 71 -51.69 -5.86 -27.36
C PRO A 71 -51.32 -6.14 -28.83
N GLN A 72 -52.30 -6.50 -29.68
CA GLN A 72 -52.04 -6.74 -31.11
C GLN A 72 -51.57 -5.47 -31.82
N ILE A 73 -52.16 -4.31 -31.47
CA ILE A 73 -51.78 -3.01 -32.04
C ILE A 73 -50.39 -2.59 -31.54
N ILE A 74 -50.08 -2.82 -30.26
CA ILE A 74 -48.78 -2.50 -29.66
C ILE A 74 -47.66 -3.24 -30.39
N PHE A 75 -47.78 -4.56 -30.57
CA PHE A 75 -46.75 -5.34 -31.26
C PHE A 75 -46.63 -4.96 -32.75
N ARG A 76 -47.75 -4.68 -33.45
CA ARG A 76 -47.69 -4.14 -34.83
C ARG A 76 -46.97 -2.79 -34.89
N ALA A 77 -47.27 -1.88 -33.96
CA ALA A 77 -46.62 -0.57 -33.89
C ALA A 77 -45.12 -0.69 -33.58
N ALA A 78 -44.71 -1.70 -32.80
CA ALA A 78 -43.32 -2.05 -32.55
C ALA A 78 -42.65 -2.78 -33.74
N GLY A 79 -43.39 -3.06 -34.83
CA GLY A 79 -42.88 -3.63 -36.08
C GLY A 79 -42.83 -5.16 -36.12
N TYR A 80 -43.67 -5.83 -35.34
CA TYR A 80 -43.88 -7.28 -35.44
C TYR A 80 -44.97 -7.60 -36.47
N ASP A 81 -44.77 -8.71 -37.17
CA ASP A 81 -45.87 -9.41 -37.81
C ASP A 81 -46.67 -10.19 -36.75
N THR A 82 -48.00 -10.07 -36.76
CA THR A 82 -48.85 -10.70 -35.75
C THR A 82 -49.50 -11.94 -36.31
N PHE A 83 -49.18 -13.09 -35.72
CA PHE A 83 -49.69 -14.39 -36.13
C PHE A 83 -50.78 -14.90 -35.18
N GLN A 84 -51.92 -15.31 -35.72
CA GLN A 84 -53.04 -15.85 -34.94
C GLN A 84 -52.88 -17.36 -34.75
N THR A 85 -52.91 -17.83 -33.51
CA THR A 85 -53.02 -19.26 -33.21
C THR A 85 -54.04 -19.49 -32.08
N PRO A 86 -55.18 -20.15 -32.33
CA PRO A 86 -56.15 -20.46 -31.28
C PRO A 86 -55.74 -21.68 -30.45
N GLU A 87 -55.05 -22.65 -31.06
CA GLU A 87 -54.57 -23.86 -30.38
C GLU A 87 -53.04 -23.84 -30.27
N ARG A 88 -52.52 -24.10 -29.06
CA ARG A 88 -51.07 -24.12 -28.80
C ARG A 88 -50.37 -25.36 -29.35
N ALA A 89 -51.06 -26.50 -29.35
CA ALA A 89 -50.49 -27.76 -29.82
C ALA A 89 -50.02 -27.68 -31.29
N ASP A 90 -50.69 -26.86 -32.10
CA ASP A 90 -50.39 -26.68 -33.52
C ASP A 90 -49.45 -25.50 -33.81
N LEU A 91 -49.00 -24.79 -32.78
CA LEU A 91 -48.28 -23.52 -32.90
C LEU A 91 -47.03 -23.62 -33.78
N ALA A 92 -46.16 -24.60 -33.50
CA ALA A 92 -44.94 -24.80 -34.27
C ALA A 92 -45.23 -25.22 -35.72
N ASP A 93 -46.22 -26.10 -35.93
CA ASP A 93 -46.64 -26.54 -37.27
C ASP A 93 -47.16 -25.39 -38.13
N ALA A 94 -48.01 -24.56 -37.55
CA ALA A 94 -48.58 -23.40 -38.21
C ALA A 94 -47.50 -22.36 -38.58
N LEU A 95 -46.55 -22.10 -37.68
CA LEU A 95 -45.43 -21.19 -37.93
C LEU A 95 -44.50 -21.71 -39.04
N ILE A 96 -44.17 -23.00 -39.03
CA ILE A 96 -43.37 -23.64 -40.09
C ILE A 96 -44.04 -23.44 -41.44
N MET A 97 -45.33 -23.78 -41.53
CA MET A 97 -46.09 -23.67 -42.77
C MET A 97 -46.17 -22.24 -43.31
N HIS A 98 -46.32 -21.25 -42.43
CA HIS A 98 -46.51 -19.87 -42.83
C HIS A 98 -45.21 -19.13 -43.14
N TYR A 99 -44.19 -19.29 -42.29
CA TYR A 99 -42.97 -18.47 -42.35
C TYR A 99 -41.75 -19.21 -42.93
N PHE A 100 -41.72 -20.54 -42.86
CA PHE A 100 -40.50 -21.31 -43.18
C PHE A 100 -40.64 -22.28 -44.36
N SER A 101 -41.86 -22.71 -44.72
CA SER A 101 -42.09 -23.67 -45.81
C SER A 101 -41.85 -23.09 -47.20
N PHE A 102 -41.97 -21.77 -47.37
CA PHE A 102 -41.83 -21.09 -48.67
C PHE A 102 -40.67 -20.09 -48.71
N ASP A 103 -39.85 -20.02 -47.65
CA ASP A 103 -38.71 -19.09 -47.57
C ASP A 103 -37.48 -19.70 -48.26
N PRO A 104 -36.86 -19.01 -49.24
CA PRO A 104 -35.75 -19.58 -50.01
C PRO A 104 -34.41 -19.60 -49.27
N GLU A 105 -34.27 -18.86 -48.17
CA GLU A 105 -33.01 -18.71 -47.44
C GLU A 105 -32.99 -19.51 -46.13
N PRO A 106 -31.95 -20.31 -45.86
CA PRO A 106 -31.76 -20.97 -44.56
C PRO A 106 -31.54 -19.93 -43.44
N VAL A 107 -32.04 -20.24 -42.25
CA VAL A 107 -31.97 -19.35 -41.07
C VAL A 107 -30.56 -19.33 -40.48
N ASP A 108 -30.04 -18.12 -40.25
CA ASP A 108 -28.74 -17.87 -39.60
C ASP A 108 -28.87 -17.58 -38.10
N GLU A 109 -29.97 -16.95 -37.67
CA GLU A 109 -30.28 -16.70 -36.26
C GLU A 109 -31.75 -16.98 -35.99
N LEU A 110 -32.05 -17.84 -35.01
CA LEU A 110 -33.41 -18.06 -34.50
C LEU A 110 -33.45 -17.70 -33.01
N ILE A 111 -34.32 -16.76 -32.64
CA ILE A 111 -34.57 -16.36 -31.27
C ILE A 111 -36.02 -16.70 -30.91
N LEU A 112 -36.21 -17.56 -29.91
CA LEU A 112 -37.52 -17.96 -29.40
C LEU A 112 -37.73 -17.33 -28.02
N ALA A 113 -38.67 -16.40 -27.89
CA ALA A 113 -39.04 -15.78 -26.63
C ALA A 113 -40.31 -16.44 -26.06
N THR A 114 -40.10 -17.37 -25.12
CA THR A 114 -41.14 -18.19 -24.48
C THR A 114 -40.60 -18.83 -23.21
N THR A 115 -41.49 -19.21 -22.29
CA THR A 115 -41.21 -20.03 -21.10
C THR A 115 -41.79 -21.44 -21.23
N ASN A 116 -42.23 -21.83 -22.43
CA ASN A 116 -42.88 -23.11 -22.72
C ASN A 116 -42.18 -23.86 -23.87
N ASN A 117 -42.29 -25.19 -23.85
CA ASN A 117 -41.74 -26.12 -24.83
C ASN A 117 -42.46 -26.15 -26.19
N ASP A 118 -43.62 -25.49 -26.33
CA ASP A 118 -44.44 -25.51 -27.55
C ASP A 118 -43.70 -25.01 -28.82
N LEU A 119 -42.68 -24.17 -28.67
CA LEU A 119 -41.86 -23.66 -29.79
C LEU A 119 -40.58 -24.46 -30.05
N VAL A 120 -40.18 -25.38 -29.17
CA VAL A 120 -38.99 -26.23 -29.34
C VAL A 120 -39.01 -27.03 -30.65
N PRO A 121 -40.14 -27.54 -31.16
CA PRO A 121 -40.17 -28.25 -32.45
C PRO A 121 -39.67 -27.41 -33.64
N LEU A 122 -39.67 -26.07 -33.55
CA LEU A 122 -39.10 -25.20 -34.56
C LEU A 122 -37.59 -25.43 -34.72
N VAL A 123 -36.86 -25.57 -33.61
CA VAL A 123 -35.40 -25.76 -33.58
C VAL A 123 -34.97 -26.93 -34.46
N ARG A 124 -35.75 -28.02 -34.44
CA ARG A 124 -35.48 -29.24 -35.22
C ARG A 124 -35.87 -29.16 -36.69
N ARG A 125 -36.94 -28.43 -37.01
CA ARG A 125 -37.68 -28.59 -38.28
C ARG A 125 -37.42 -27.47 -39.28
N ILE A 126 -36.86 -26.34 -38.85
CA ILE A 126 -36.49 -25.26 -39.77
C ILE A 126 -35.16 -25.57 -40.48
N ARG A 127 -35.01 -25.06 -41.71
CA ARG A 127 -33.73 -25.15 -42.42
C ARG A 127 -32.77 -24.07 -41.89
N THR A 128 -31.64 -24.49 -41.35
CA THR A 128 -30.60 -23.59 -40.79
C THR A 128 -29.31 -23.63 -41.60
N THR A 129 -28.49 -22.60 -41.48
CA THR A 129 -27.12 -22.61 -41.99
C THR A 129 -26.18 -23.38 -41.05
N ARG A 130 -24.99 -23.75 -41.54
CA ARG A 130 -24.00 -24.54 -40.77
C ARG A 130 -23.55 -23.85 -39.47
N ASN A 131 -23.59 -22.52 -39.43
CA ASN A 131 -23.18 -21.71 -38.28
C ASN A 131 -24.39 -21.00 -37.63
N ALA A 132 -25.60 -21.51 -37.85
CA ALA A 132 -26.80 -20.89 -37.31
C ALA A 132 -26.76 -20.91 -35.77
N ARG A 133 -27.20 -19.83 -35.15
CA ARG A 133 -27.33 -19.74 -33.70
C ARG A 133 -28.81 -19.75 -33.32
N VAL A 134 -29.14 -20.59 -32.36
CA VAL A 134 -30.48 -20.66 -31.79
C VAL A 134 -30.41 -20.15 -30.35
N ARG A 135 -31.31 -19.24 -29.99
CA ARG A 135 -31.42 -18.70 -28.64
C ARG A 135 -32.82 -18.90 -28.11
N MET A 136 -32.90 -19.22 -26.83
CA MET A 136 -34.16 -19.25 -26.10
C MET A 136 -34.15 -18.18 -25.02
N TRP A 137 -35.17 -17.32 -25.04
CA TRP A 137 -35.37 -16.24 -24.10
C TRP A 137 -36.57 -16.53 -23.23
N GLY A 138 -36.33 -16.87 -21.97
CA GLY A 138 -37.36 -17.25 -21.02
C GLY A 138 -36.90 -17.03 -19.59
N SER A 139 -37.79 -17.21 -18.62
CA SER A 139 -37.50 -17.10 -17.19
C SER A 139 -36.90 -18.39 -16.59
N GLU A 140 -37.11 -19.51 -17.27
CA GLU A 140 -36.69 -20.86 -16.89
C GLU A 140 -36.13 -21.54 -18.12
N ASP A 141 -35.02 -22.26 -17.96
CA ASP A 141 -34.43 -23.02 -19.06
C ASP A 141 -35.17 -24.34 -19.26
N VAL A 142 -36.20 -24.29 -20.11
CA VAL A 142 -37.02 -25.45 -20.44
C VAL A 142 -36.29 -26.49 -21.30
N LEU A 143 -35.05 -26.21 -21.72
CA LEU A 143 -34.21 -27.12 -22.50
C LEU A 143 -33.31 -27.98 -21.61
N THR A 144 -33.16 -27.64 -20.33
CA THR A 144 -32.38 -28.43 -19.37
C THR A 144 -32.93 -29.87 -19.31
N GLY A 145 -32.08 -30.85 -19.66
CA GLY A 145 -32.46 -32.27 -19.72
C GLY A 145 -33.02 -32.75 -21.06
N THR A 146 -33.06 -31.88 -22.07
CA THR A 146 -33.36 -32.23 -23.47
C THR A 146 -32.08 -32.39 -24.30
N GLU A 147 -32.19 -32.94 -25.52
CA GLU A 147 -31.07 -33.04 -26.48
C GLU A 147 -30.53 -31.68 -26.95
N PHE A 148 -31.25 -30.57 -26.68
CA PHE A 148 -30.91 -29.22 -27.15
C PHE A 148 -30.20 -28.36 -26.09
N ALA A 149 -29.99 -28.87 -24.88
CA ALA A 149 -29.43 -28.11 -23.76
C ALA A 149 -28.04 -27.50 -24.06
N GLU A 150 -27.24 -28.18 -24.89
CA GLU A 150 -25.91 -27.72 -25.30
C GLU A 150 -25.90 -26.99 -26.66
N GLU A 151 -26.98 -27.10 -27.44
CA GLU A 151 -27.06 -26.55 -28.80
C GLU A 151 -27.77 -25.18 -28.86
N VAL A 152 -28.60 -24.87 -27.86
CA VAL A 152 -29.38 -23.63 -27.79
C VAL A 152 -28.87 -22.75 -26.67
N ILE A 153 -28.61 -21.48 -26.99
CA ILE A 153 -28.14 -20.51 -26.01
C ILE A 153 -29.36 -20.00 -25.21
N PHE A 154 -29.50 -20.45 -23.97
CA PHE A 154 -30.50 -19.88 -23.05
C PHE A 154 -30.04 -18.50 -22.55
N GLN A 155 -30.95 -17.52 -22.58
CA GLN A 155 -30.73 -16.20 -21.99
C GLN A 155 -31.96 -15.80 -21.17
N PRO A 156 -31.79 -15.46 -19.88
CA PRO A 156 -32.91 -15.01 -19.07
C PRO A 156 -33.57 -13.77 -19.67
N LEU A 157 -34.90 -13.82 -19.85
CA LEU A 157 -35.69 -12.74 -20.42
C LEU A 157 -35.56 -11.44 -19.58
N GLU A 158 -35.41 -11.61 -18.27
CA GLU A 158 -35.17 -10.60 -17.25
C GLU A 158 -33.89 -9.81 -17.51
N SER A 159 -32.83 -10.49 -17.96
CA SER A 159 -31.54 -9.87 -18.31
C SER A 159 -31.62 -8.99 -19.56
N LEU A 160 -32.55 -9.28 -20.47
CA LEU A 160 -32.74 -8.55 -21.72
C LEU A 160 -33.60 -7.29 -21.55
N LEU A 161 -34.55 -7.33 -20.61
CA LEU A 161 -35.46 -6.22 -20.32
C LEU A 161 -34.91 -5.23 -19.28
N GLY A 162 -33.71 -5.49 -18.74
CA GLY A 162 -33.18 -4.72 -17.62
C GLY A 162 -33.96 -4.92 -16.31
N ILE A 163 -34.92 -5.86 -16.30
CA ILE A 163 -35.71 -6.26 -15.12
C ILE A 163 -34.95 -7.38 -14.42
N GLN A 164 -33.71 -7.13 -14.02
CA GLN A 164 -33.12 -7.99 -12.99
C GLN A 164 -33.82 -7.61 -11.67
N GLN A 165 -34.65 -8.51 -11.13
CA GLN A 165 -34.71 -8.58 -9.67
C GLN A 165 -33.39 -9.23 -9.23
N THR A 166 -32.31 -8.44 -9.29
CA THR A 166 -31.09 -8.79 -8.57
C THR A 166 -31.53 -8.89 -7.12
N LYS A 167 -31.44 -10.11 -6.53
CA LYS A 167 -31.71 -10.26 -5.11
C LYS A 167 -30.75 -9.34 -4.37
N ASN A 168 -31.27 -8.58 -3.42
CA ASN A 168 -30.44 -7.73 -2.60
C ASN A 168 -29.71 -8.58 -1.56
N VAL A 169 -28.39 -8.40 -1.45
CA VAL A 169 -27.52 -9.14 -0.54
C VAL A 169 -26.97 -8.21 0.52
N ALA A 170 -27.10 -8.62 1.79
CA ALA A 170 -26.46 -7.96 2.92
C ALA A 170 -25.52 -8.94 3.63
N THR A 171 -24.25 -8.54 3.80
CA THR A 171 -23.19 -9.39 4.36
C THR A 171 -22.66 -8.81 5.67
N TYR A 172 -22.61 -9.65 6.71
CA TYR A 172 -22.13 -9.30 8.04
C TYR A 172 -20.99 -10.23 8.42
N ILE A 173 -19.81 -9.66 8.64
CA ILE A 173 -18.56 -10.41 8.78
C ILE A 173 -18.06 -10.24 10.20
N ASP A 174 -18.07 -11.31 10.98
CA ASP A 174 -17.26 -11.40 12.19
C ASP A 174 -15.80 -11.59 11.76
N PHE A 175 -15.14 -10.48 11.48
CA PHE A 175 -13.81 -10.48 10.88
C PHE A 175 -12.78 -11.03 11.86
N GLU A 176 -12.93 -10.76 13.16
CA GLU A 176 -12.09 -11.33 14.19
C GLU A 176 -12.19 -12.87 14.19
N ASN A 177 -13.40 -13.41 14.22
CA ASN A 177 -13.59 -14.85 14.22
C ASN A 177 -13.07 -15.52 12.94
N ILE A 178 -13.35 -14.94 11.76
CA ILE A 178 -12.87 -15.47 10.48
C ILE A 178 -11.34 -15.42 10.40
N ALA A 179 -10.72 -14.28 10.74
CA ALA A 179 -9.27 -14.13 10.69
C ALA A 179 -8.56 -15.08 11.67
N ILE A 180 -9.06 -15.20 12.90
CA ILE A 180 -8.53 -16.15 13.89
C ILE A 180 -8.69 -17.59 13.40
N SER A 181 -9.87 -17.96 12.90
CA SER A 181 -10.15 -19.34 12.47
C SER A 181 -9.33 -19.76 11.26
N LEU A 182 -9.17 -18.88 10.26
CA LEU A 182 -8.29 -19.11 9.11
C LEU A 182 -6.84 -19.29 9.57
N ASN A 183 -6.41 -18.43 10.49
CA ASN A 183 -5.07 -18.49 11.04
C ASN A 183 -4.82 -19.78 11.86
N GLU A 184 -5.77 -20.20 12.69
CA GLU A 184 -5.71 -21.47 13.44
C GLU A 184 -5.71 -22.69 12.51
N ALA A 185 -6.40 -22.60 11.37
CA ALA A 185 -6.37 -23.61 10.32
C ALA A 185 -5.03 -23.65 9.53
N GLY A 186 -4.13 -22.69 9.77
CA GLY A 186 -2.80 -22.65 9.17
C GLY A 186 -2.69 -21.77 7.91
N PHE A 187 -3.72 -20.99 7.58
CA PHE A 187 -3.68 -20.04 6.48
C PHE A 187 -2.99 -18.74 6.87
N THR A 188 -2.19 -18.21 5.96
CA THR A 188 -1.77 -16.82 6.00
C THR A 188 -2.92 -15.94 5.56
N VAL A 189 -3.36 -15.02 6.43
CA VAL A 189 -4.49 -14.14 6.14
C VAL A 189 -4.02 -12.96 5.30
N ASN A 190 -3.91 -13.19 3.98
CA ASN A 190 -3.74 -12.11 3.02
C ASN A 190 -5.06 -11.31 2.92
N LEU A 191 -5.03 -10.06 3.36
CA LEU A 191 -6.22 -9.23 3.47
C LEU A 191 -6.85 -8.91 2.11
N GLU A 192 -6.05 -8.68 1.08
CA GLU A 192 -6.53 -8.35 -0.26
C GLU A 192 -7.24 -9.56 -0.89
N GLU A 193 -6.64 -10.74 -0.79
CA GLU A 193 -7.24 -12.00 -1.27
C GLU A 193 -8.55 -12.32 -0.54
N LEU A 194 -8.57 -12.14 0.79
CA LEU A 194 -9.76 -12.36 1.61
C LEU A 194 -10.90 -11.40 1.22
N ILE A 195 -10.61 -10.10 1.11
CA ILE A 195 -11.58 -9.09 0.69
C ILE A 195 -12.11 -9.40 -0.71
N ASN A 196 -11.23 -9.65 -1.67
CA ASN A 196 -11.62 -9.88 -3.06
C ASN A 196 -12.48 -11.14 -3.20
N GLY A 197 -12.10 -12.24 -2.54
CA GLY A 197 -12.89 -13.47 -2.53
C GLY A 197 -14.26 -13.29 -1.89
N MET A 198 -14.34 -12.63 -0.73
CA MET A 198 -15.62 -12.32 -0.09
C MET A 198 -16.52 -11.42 -0.96
N VAL A 199 -15.98 -10.35 -1.56
CA VAL A 199 -16.77 -9.45 -2.41
C VAL A 199 -17.25 -10.17 -3.67
N ALA A 200 -16.39 -10.97 -4.32
CA ALA A 200 -16.77 -11.74 -5.50
C ALA A 200 -17.86 -12.77 -5.18
N GLN A 201 -17.71 -13.48 -4.06
CA GLN A 201 -18.67 -14.48 -3.60
C GLN A 201 -20.02 -13.84 -3.22
N ALA A 202 -20.03 -12.70 -2.54
CA ALA A 202 -21.28 -11.97 -2.26
C ALA A 202 -21.99 -11.53 -3.54
N LYS A 203 -21.24 -11.03 -4.53
CA LYS A 203 -21.79 -10.61 -5.84
C LYS A 203 -22.35 -11.77 -6.65
N ALA A 204 -21.83 -12.98 -6.48
CA ALA A 204 -22.37 -14.18 -7.13
C ALA A 204 -23.80 -14.50 -6.67
N HIS A 205 -24.20 -14.05 -5.47
CA HIS A 205 -25.54 -14.27 -4.91
C HIS A 205 -26.55 -13.16 -5.24
N GLY A 206 -26.09 -11.98 -5.69
CA GLY A 206 -26.97 -10.86 -6.06
C GLY A 206 -26.32 -9.48 -5.95
N GLN A 207 -27.14 -8.42 -5.93
CA GLN A 207 -26.66 -7.06 -5.76
C GLN A 207 -26.31 -6.82 -4.28
N VAL A 208 -25.02 -6.60 -3.99
CA VAL A 208 -24.55 -6.28 -2.65
C VAL A 208 -24.98 -4.87 -2.28
N ILE A 209 -25.95 -4.75 -1.36
CA ILE A 209 -26.44 -3.46 -0.84
C ILE A 209 -25.75 -3.06 0.46
N LYS A 210 -25.17 -4.03 1.19
CA LYS A 210 -24.43 -3.79 2.43
C LYS A 210 -23.38 -4.87 2.67
N MET A 211 -22.21 -4.46 3.11
CA MET A 211 -21.16 -5.35 3.61
C MET A 211 -20.48 -4.68 4.80
N ALA A 212 -20.46 -5.34 5.96
CA ALA A 212 -19.91 -4.78 7.20
C ALA A 212 -18.99 -5.79 7.87
N ALA A 213 -17.85 -5.31 8.38
CA ALA A 213 -16.82 -6.12 9.04
C ALA A 213 -16.60 -5.67 10.49
N TYR A 214 -16.85 -6.60 11.41
CA TYR A 214 -16.81 -6.39 12.85
C TYR A 214 -15.54 -7.01 13.42
N ALA A 215 -14.72 -6.19 14.06
CA ALA A 215 -13.52 -6.62 14.76
C ALA A 215 -13.08 -5.51 15.73
N PRO A 216 -12.24 -5.83 16.72
CA PRO A 216 -11.62 -4.87 17.62
C PRO A 216 -10.54 -4.06 16.90
N TRP A 217 -10.94 -3.31 15.86
CA TRP A 217 -10.06 -2.47 15.04
C TRP A 217 -9.30 -1.46 15.91
N GLY A 218 -8.01 -1.31 15.65
CA GLY A 218 -7.13 -0.41 16.41
C GLY A 218 -6.77 -0.90 17.82
N GLN A 219 -7.31 -2.05 18.28
CA GLN A 219 -6.84 -2.68 19.50
C GLN A 219 -5.61 -3.54 19.19
N ARG A 220 -4.44 -3.07 19.62
CA ARG A 220 -3.19 -3.81 19.42
C ARG A 220 -3.27 -5.25 19.96
N GLY A 221 -2.81 -6.20 19.15
CA GLY A 221 -2.63 -7.59 19.57
C GLY A 221 -3.92 -8.39 19.76
N SER A 222 -5.07 -7.89 19.29
CA SER A 222 -6.35 -8.62 19.26
C SER A 222 -6.44 -9.54 18.04
N LEU A 223 -6.19 -9.00 16.85
CA LEU A 223 -6.22 -9.72 15.59
C LEU A 223 -4.90 -10.46 15.31
N PRO A 224 -4.95 -11.60 14.61
CA PRO A 224 -3.75 -12.21 14.05
C PRO A 224 -3.11 -11.27 13.02
N PRO A 225 -1.82 -11.45 12.70
CA PRO A 225 -1.15 -10.75 11.63
C PRO A 225 -1.93 -10.86 10.31
N LEU A 226 -2.31 -9.71 9.75
CA LEU A 226 -2.91 -9.58 8.43
C LEU A 226 -1.81 -9.13 7.49
N VAL A 227 -1.70 -9.74 6.31
CA VAL A 227 -0.62 -9.42 5.38
C VAL A 227 -1.13 -8.98 4.01
N ASP A 228 -0.31 -8.27 3.25
CA ASP A 228 -0.55 -8.04 1.82
C ASP A 228 0.11 -9.13 0.95
N HIS A 229 0.01 -8.98 -0.37
CA HIS A 229 0.62 -9.88 -1.36
C HIS A 229 2.16 -9.96 -1.25
N ALA A 230 2.80 -8.95 -0.67
CA ALA A 230 4.23 -8.90 -0.44
C ALA A 230 4.63 -9.50 0.93
N GLY A 231 3.67 -9.95 1.72
CA GLY A 231 3.90 -10.48 3.07
C GLY A 231 4.19 -9.44 4.12
N ARG A 232 3.97 -8.16 3.82
CA ARG A 232 4.04 -7.09 4.82
C ARG A 232 2.81 -7.15 5.71
N GLU A 233 3.01 -7.01 7.01
CA GLU A 233 1.92 -6.94 7.98
C GLU A 233 1.22 -5.57 7.91
N ILE A 234 -0.10 -5.60 7.77
CA ILE A 234 -0.96 -4.46 7.46
C ILE A 234 -2.23 -4.41 8.33
N ALA A 235 -2.22 -5.02 9.52
CA ALA A 235 -3.44 -5.07 10.34
C ALA A 235 -3.94 -3.68 10.73
N ASP A 236 -3.03 -2.72 10.96
CA ASP A 236 -3.38 -1.33 11.26
C ASP A 236 -4.02 -0.60 10.05
N GLU A 237 -3.70 -1.02 8.82
CA GLU A 237 -4.28 -0.46 7.58
C GLU A 237 -5.61 -1.14 7.20
N ALA A 238 -5.98 -2.23 7.87
CA ALA A 238 -7.11 -3.07 7.47
C ALA A 238 -8.44 -2.32 7.39
N PRO A 239 -8.82 -1.43 8.34
CA PRO A 239 -10.07 -0.66 8.24
C PRO A 239 -10.13 0.22 6.99
N SER A 240 -9.03 0.88 6.64
CA SER A 240 -8.95 1.73 5.45
C SER A 240 -9.10 0.92 4.17
N ARG A 241 -8.44 -0.24 4.09
CA ARG A 241 -8.51 -1.16 2.94
C ARG A 241 -9.90 -1.77 2.77
N LEU A 242 -10.56 -2.16 3.87
CA LEU A 242 -11.95 -2.61 3.86
C LEU A 242 -12.88 -1.52 3.32
N MET A 243 -12.71 -0.29 3.80
CA MET A 243 -13.55 0.83 3.36
C MET A 243 -13.36 1.15 1.87
N MET A 244 -12.13 1.06 1.33
CA MET A 244 -11.86 1.18 -0.11
C MET A 244 -12.58 0.10 -0.94
N ALA A 245 -12.80 -1.08 -0.37
CA ALA A 245 -13.56 -2.17 -0.99
C ALA A 245 -15.08 -2.09 -0.74
N ASN A 246 -15.59 -0.97 -0.21
CA ASN A 246 -16.98 -0.78 0.22
C ASN A 246 -17.45 -1.77 1.30
N ILE A 247 -16.53 -2.24 2.14
CA ILE A 247 -16.82 -3.01 3.35
C ILE A 247 -16.70 -2.06 4.54
N TYR A 248 -17.80 -1.85 5.27
CA TYR A 248 -17.83 -0.89 6.36
C TYR A 248 -17.19 -1.48 7.64
N PRO A 249 -16.04 -0.97 8.12
CA PRO A 249 -15.43 -1.44 9.36
C PRO A 249 -16.19 -0.90 10.57
N MET A 250 -16.69 -1.80 11.42
CA MET A 250 -17.46 -1.46 12.61
C MET A 250 -16.56 -1.35 13.84
N PHE A 251 -16.34 -0.11 14.31
CA PHE A 251 -15.53 0.21 15.50
C PHE A 251 -16.39 0.14 16.79
N ASN A 252 -15.74 -0.07 17.95
CA ASN A 252 -16.30 -0.12 19.31
C ASN A 252 -16.94 -1.44 19.76
N LEU A 253 -16.08 -2.44 20.00
CA LEU A 253 -16.45 -3.73 20.57
C LEU A 253 -15.85 -3.95 21.98
N PRO A 254 -16.30 -3.25 23.05
CA PRO A 254 -15.83 -3.56 24.40
C PRO A 254 -16.47 -4.86 24.92
N GLY A 255 -15.67 -5.93 24.95
CA GLY A 255 -16.00 -7.20 25.62
C GLY A 255 -15.99 -8.43 24.70
N LYS A 256 -15.73 -9.61 25.28
CA LYS A 256 -15.48 -10.89 24.58
C LYS A 256 -16.59 -11.40 23.62
N ASN A 257 -17.81 -10.87 23.70
CA ASN A 257 -18.96 -11.27 22.85
C ASN A 257 -19.65 -10.04 22.21
N SER A 258 -18.95 -8.91 22.16
CA SER A 258 -19.55 -7.66 21.69
C SER A 258 -19.79 -7.67 20.18
N ALA A 259 -18.94 -8.35 19.40
CA ALA A 259 -19.11 -8.52 17.96
C ALA A 259 -20.44 -9.22 17.65
N ASP A 260 -20.66 -10.40 18.26
CA ASP A 260 -21.84 -11.23 18.03
C ASP A 260 -23.14 -10.50 18.35
N MET A 261 -23.16 -9.81 19.49
CA MET A 261 -24.31 -9.02 19.92
C MET A 261 -24.62 -7.88 18.95
N LEU A 262 -23.59 -7.17 18.46
CA LEU A 262 -23.79 -6.09 17.49
C LEU A 262 -24.25 -6.62 16.14
N ILE A 263 -23.63 -7.69 15.63
CA ILE A 263 -24.03 -8.33 14.37
C ILE A 263 -25.49 -8.79 14.46
N ALA A 264 -25.88 -9.50 15.52
CA ALA A 264 -27.26 -9.97 15.71
C ALA A 264 -28.26 -8.80 15.79
N LYS A 265 -27.89 -7.71 16.46
CA LYS A 265 -28.71 -6.50 16.57
C LYS A 265 -28.88 -5.80 15.22
N ASP A 266 -27.79 -5.63 14.47
CA ASP A 266 -27.80 -4.98 13.17
C ASP A 266 -28.62 -5.79 12.16
N ILE A 267 -28.41 -7.11 12.10
CA ILE A 267 -29.22 -8.01 11.27
C ILE A 267 -30.71 -7.92 11.62
N THR A 268 -31.05 -7.91 12.91
CA THR A 268 -32.46 -7.83 13.36
C THR A 268 -33.11 -6.51 12.97
N THR A 269 -32.35 -5.42 13.02
CA THR A 269 -32.79 -4.08 12.62
C THR A 269 -32.99 -4.04 11.10
N ASP A 270 -31.95 -4.40 10.34
CA ASP A 270 -31.92 -4.29 8.89
C ASP A 270 -32.93 -5.22 8.21
N SER A 271 -33.16 -6.41 8.76
CA SER A 271 -34.17 -7.34 8.23
C SER A 271 -35.62 -6.94 8.52
N GLY A 272 -35.83 -5.89 9.33
CA GLY A 272 -37.16 -5.38 9.69
C GLY A 272 -37.70 -4.28 8.77
N HIS A 273 -36.89 -3.78 7.83
CA HIS A 273 -37.28 -2.72 6.90
C HIS A 273 -37.98 -3.26 5.65
N ASP A 274 -38.82 -2.43 5.02
CA ASP A 274 -39.57 -2.78 3.79
C ASP A 274 -38.64 -3.00 2.57
N ASP A 275 -37.47 -2.35 2.57
CA ASP A 275 -36.39 -2.47 1.57
C ASP A 275 -35.27 -3.43 2.00
N ALA A 276 -35.52 -4.27 3.01
CA ALA A 276 -34.53 -5.22 3.52
C ALA A 276 -34.05 -6.20 2.45
N ALA A 277 -32.76 -6.56 2.52
CA ALA A 277 -32.13 -7.57 1.66
C ALA A 277 -32.95 -8.86 1.55
N ASP A 278 -32.84 -9.56 0.43
CA ASP A 278 -33.45 -10.87 0.20
C ASP A 278 -32.58 -11.99 0.77
N ILE A 279 -31.26 -11.81 0.68
CA ILE A 279 -30.24 -12.75 1.13
C ILE A 279 -29.39 -12.09 2.22
N PHE A 280 -29.27 -12.76 3.35
CA PHE A 280 -28.38 -12.38 4.44
C PHE A 280 -27.21 -13.36 4.49
N ILE A 281 -26.01 -12.85 4.33
CA ILE A 281 -24.76 -13.60 4.50
C ILE A 281 -24.20 -13.28 5.87
N ILE A 282 -24.00 -14.30 6.71
CA ILE A 282 -23.36 -14.17 8.02
C ILE A 282 -22.02 -14.91 7.92
N ALA A 283 -20.90 -14.21 8.10
CA ALA A 283 -19.59 -14.83 8.12
C ALA A 283 -19.13 -14.99 9.58
N SER A 284 -19.33 -16.18 10.14
CA SER A 284 -18.92 -16.56 11.50
C SER A 284 -19.04 -18.08 11.68
N GLY A 285 -18.22 -18.66 12.55
CA GLY A 285 -18.35 -20.04 13.02
C GLY A 285 -19.20 -20.21 14.29
N ASP A 286 -19.64 -19.11 14.92
CA ASP A 286 -20.24 -19.16 16.26
C ASP A 286 -21.72 -19.64 16.25
N ARG A 287 -22.03 -20.53 17.19
CA ARG A 287 -23.38 -21.05 17.44
C ARG A 287 -24.36 -19.99 17.95
N ASP A 288 -23.87 -18.88 18.49
CA ASP A 288 -24.69 -17.83 19.09
C ASP A 288 -25.60 -17.13 18.05
N PHE A 289 -25.34 -17.29 16.75
CA PHE A 289 -26.19 -16.78 15.66
C PHE A 289 -27.45 -17.60 15.36
N ASN A 290 -27.69 -18.73 16.04
CA ASN A 290 -28.85 -19.60 15.77
C ASN A 290 -30.21 -18.87 15.87
N GLU A 291 -30.38 -18.00 16.86
CA GLU A 291 -31.63 -17.22 17.02
C GLU A 291 -31.79 -16.17 15.91
N THR A 292 -30.69 -15.57 15.46
CA THR A 292 -30.66 -14.64 14.32
C THR A 292 -31.10 -15.34 13.03
N VAL A 293 -30.58 -16.54 12.77
CA VAL A 293 -30.99 -17.35 11.62
C VAL A 293 -32.49 -17.66 11.67
N LYS A 294 -33.01 -18.11 12.82
CA LYS A 294 -34.46 -18.39 12.97
C LYS A 294 -35.30 -17.15 12.66
N THR A 295 -34.89 -15.99 13.15
CA THR A 295 -35.59 -14.71 12.94
C THR A 295 -35.63 -14.34 11.45
N LEU A 296 -34.49 -14.44 10.74
CA LEU A 296 -34.42 -14.17 9.30
C LEU A 296 -35.31 -15.12 8.49
N ARG A 297 -35.33 -16.41 8.84
CA ARG A 297 -36.17 -17.41 8.18
C ARG A 297 -37.66 -17.17 8.42
N GLN A 298 -38.06 -16.78 9.63
CA GLN A 298 -39.45 -16.39 9.93
C GLN A 298 -39.91 -15.19 9.09
N ARG A 299 -38.98 -14.31 8.70
CA ARG A 299 -39.21 -13.16 7.81
C ARG A 299 -39.11 -13.51 6.31
N GLY A 300 -39.02 -14.80 5.97
CA GLY A 300 -38.94 -15.26 4.58
C GLY A 300 -37.61 -14.97 3.88
N LYS A 301 -36.56 -14.61 4.63
CA LYS A 301 -35.24 -14.28 4.06
C LYS A 301 -34.40 -15.54 3.81
N GLN A 302 -33.53 -15.49 2.81
CA GLN A 302 -32.52 -16.53 2.57
C GLN A 302 -31.29 -16.26 3.44
N VAL A 303 -30.69 -17.31 4.01
CA VAL A 303 -29.52 -17.18 4.89
C VAL A 303 -28.39 -18.05 4.36
N ILE A 304 -27.22 -17.44 4.19
CA ILE A 304 -25.97 -18.11 3.80
C ILE A 304 -24.98 -17.90 4.95
N LEU A 305 -24.34 -18.98 5.40
CA LEU A 305 -23.32 -18.95 6.43
C LEU A 305 -21.96 -19.14 5.78
N TRP A 306 -21.08 -18.15 5.93
CA TRP A 306 -19.66 -18.30 5.61
C TRP A 306 -18.89 -18.69 6.86
N SER A 307 -18.17 -19.80 6.83
CA SER A 307 -17.41 -20.30 7.98
C SER A 307 -16.09 -20.90 7.54
N VAL A 308 -15.11 -20.95 8.44
CA VAL A 308 -13.91 -21.78 8.23
C VAL A 308 -14.25 -23.21 8.65
N ARG A 309 -13.84 -24.21 7.87
CA ARG A 309 -14.26 -25.61 8.07
C ARG A 309 -13.89 -26.18 9.43
N SER A 310 -12.73 -25.79 9.98
CA SER A 310 -12.26 -26.19 11.30
C SER A 310 -13.07 -25.58 12.47
N SER A 311 -13.76 -24.46 12.23
CA SER A 311 -14.44 -23.66 13.25
C SER A 311 -15.96 -23.86 13.31
N LEU A 312 -16.54 -24.51 12.30
CA LEU A 312 -17.99 -24.67 12.18
C LEU A 312 -18.58 -25.55 13.29
N SER A 313 -19.58 -25.05 14.02
CA SER A 313 -20.27 -25.86 15.02
C SER A 313 -21.17 -26.94 14.38
N ARG A 314 -21.16 -28.17 14.93
CA ARG A 314 -22.03 -29.28 14.48
C ARG A 314 -23.52 -28.95 14.48
N GLN A 315 -23.95 -28.02 15.34
CA GLN A 315 -25.36 -27.61 15.43
C GLN A 315 -25.77 -26.80 14.20
N LEU A 316 -24.92 -25.88 13.73
CA LEU A 316 -25.14 -25.11 12.50
C LEU A 316 -25.03 -26.01 11.26
N GLU A 317 -24.06 -26.91 11.24
CA GLU A 317 -23.87 -27.89 10.17
C GLU A 317 -25.11 -28.79 9.96
N SER A 318 -25.81 -29.12 11.04
CA SER A 318 -27.02 -29.97 11.00
C SER A 318 -28.31 -29.25 10.57
N ASN A 319 -28.27 -27.93 10.34
CA ASN A 319 -29.47 -27.15 10.01
C ASN A 319 -29.75 -27.18 8.49
N PRO A 320 -30.78 -27.88 8.01
CA PRO A 320 -31.04 -28.04 6.57
C PRO A 320 -31.55 -26.76 5.89
N ASN A 321 -31.83 -25.70 6.67
CA ASN A 321 -32.40 -24.45 6.17
C ASN A 321 -31.35 -23.34 5.97
N ILE A 322 -30.06 -23.66 6.08
CA ILE A 322 -28.93 -22.74 5.89
C ILE A 322 -28.06 -23.29 4.76
N THR A 323 -27.64 -22.41 3.84
CA THR A 323 -26.57 -22.74 2.88
C THR A 323 -25.23 -22.42 3.54
N ILE A 324 -24.31 -23.37 3.56
CA ILE A 324 -22.99 -23.19 4.16
C ILE A 324 -21.95 -23.14 3.04
N GLU A 325 -21.11 -22.11 3.05
CA GLU A 325 -19.97 -21.96 2.14
C GLU A 325 -18.70 -21.76 2.97
N TYR A 326 -17.60 -22.38 2.56
CA TYR A 326 -16.36 -22.31 3.32
C TYR A 326 -15.47 -21.21 2.76
N VAL A 327 -14.94 -20.35 3.63
CA VAL A 327 -14.14 -19.18 3.23
C VAL A 327 -12.91 -19.60 2.43
N GLU A 328 -12.25 -20.68 2.84
CA GLU A 328 -11.09 -21.25 2.16
C GLU A 328 -11.40 -21.86 0.77
N ASP A 329 -12.67 -22.13 0.43
CA ASP A 329 -13.04 -22.69 -0.87
C ASP A 329 -13.16 -21.61 -1.96
N PHE A 330 -13.46 -20.36 -1.58
CA PHE A 330 -13.62 -19.22 -2.51
C PHE A 330 -12.57 -18.11 -2.34
N THR A 331 -11.57 -18.32 -1.47
CA THR A 331 -10.43 -17.42 -1.30
C THR A 331 -9.13 -18.15 -1.66
N PRO A 332 -8.20 -17.55 -2.44
CA PRO A 332 -6.97 -18.22 -2.87
C PRO A 332 -5.86 -18.22 -1.78
N LEU A 333 -6.24 -18.29 -0.51
CA LEU A 333 -5.32 -18.12 0.62
C LEU A 333 -4.24 -19.20 0.67
N GLN A 334 -3.01 -18.77 0.91
CA GLN A 334 -1.86 -19.66 1.06
C GLN A 334 -1.72 -20.15 2.49
N MET A 335 -1.16 -21.35 2.67
CA MET A 335 -0.78 -21.87 3.99
C MET A 335 0.53 -21.22 4.46
N HIS A 336 0.69 -21.00 5.77
CA HIS A 336 1.88 -20.37 6.37
C HIS A 336 3.22 -20.94 5.87
N ARG A 337 3.29 -22.26 5.64
CA ARG A 337 4.49 -22.95 5.16
C ARG A 337 4.94 -22.54 3.75
N ASN A 338 4.03 -22.04 2.92
CA ASN A 338 4.31 -21.63 1.56
C ASN A 338 4.65 -20.12 1.47
N PHE A 339 4.37 -19.36 2.52
CA PHE A 339 4.45 -17.90 2.54
C PHE A 339 5.88 -17.33 2.52
N GLY A 340 6.90 -18.17 2.74
CA GLY A 340 8.32 -17.82 2.60
C GLY A 340 9.04 -18.52 1.44
N ALA A 341 8.32 -19.32 0.64
CA ALA A 341 8.89 -20.14 -0.45
C ALA A 341 8.58 -19.58 -1.85
N ALA A 342 7.87 -18.45 -1.94
CA ALA A 342 7.62 -17.79 -3.22
C ALA A 342 8.95 -17.18 -3.72
N PRO A 343 9.44 -17.57 -4.91
CA PRO A 343 10.43 -16.76 -5.61
C PRO A 343 9.84 -15.38 -5.82
N ALA A 344 10.65 -14.32 -5.67
CA ALA A 344 10.30 -13.01 -6.19
C ALA A 344 9.72 -13.18 -7.61
N PRO A 345 8.57 -12.57 -7.94
CA PRO A 345 7.99 -12.71 -9.26
C PRO A 345 9.04 -12.31 -10.30
N THR A 346 9.50 -13.27 -11.10
CA THR A 346 10.27 -12.99 -12.31
C THR A 346 9.32 -12.45 -13.36
N TYR A 347 8.90 -11.20 -13.20
CA TYR A 347 8.41 -10.39 -14.31
C TYR A 347 9.59 -9.57 -14.82
N GLU A 348 9.87 -9.69 -16.12
CA GLU A 348 10.85 -8.83 -16.78
C GLU A 348 10.37 -7.37 -16.68
N PRO A 349 11.21 -6.41 -16.26
CA PRO A 349 10.78 -5.04 -16.08
C PRO A 349 10.71 -4.34 -17.45
N GLU A 350 9.49 -4.09 -17.93
CA GLU A 350 9.21 -3.00 -18.86
C GLU A 350 8.83 -1.75 -18.03
N ASP A 351 9.79 -0.84 -17.84
CA ASP A 351 9.65 0.59 -17.56
C ASP A 351 8.52 1.10 -16.61
N GLU A 352 8.27 0.44 -15.48
CA GLU A 352 7.62 1.06 -14.31
C GLU A 352 8.43 0.72 -13.04
N GLU A 353 8.85 1.73 -12.27
CA GLU A 353 9.54 1.55 -10.98
C GLU A 353 8.64 0.70 -10.05
N GLU A 354 9.03 -0.55 -9.77
CA GLU A 354 8.32 -1.37 -8.78
C GLU A 354 8.22 -0.60 -7.45
N PRO A 355 7.03 -0.49 -6.83
CA PRO A 355 6.89 0.20 -5.57
C PRO A 355 7.70 -0.53 -4.50
N VAL A 356 8.76 0.11 -4.02
CA VAL A 356 9.61 -0.40 -2.95
C VAL A 356 8.73 -0.69 -1.72
N ILE A 357 8.57 -1.96 -1.36
CA ILE A 357 7.73 -2.40 -0.24
C ILE A 357 8.27 -1.78 1.06
N ALA A 358 7.48 -0.92 1.68
CA ALA A 358 7.84 -0.25 2.93
C ALA A 358 7.98 -1.26 4.09
N PHE A 359 9.11 -1.26 4.79
CA PHE A 359 9.35 -2.08 5.97
C PHE A 359 8.98 -1.33 7.25
N THR A 360 7.73 -1.45 7.68
CA THR A 360 7.20 -0.83 8.90
C THR A 360 7.22 -1.80 10.10
N PRO A 361 7.23 -1.28 11.35
CA PRO A 361 7.16 -2.13 12.52
C PRO A 361 5.85 -2.93 12.53
N SER A 362 5.92 -4.19 12.97
CA SER A 362 4.80 -5.14 12.95
C SER A 362 4.69 -5.96 14.24
N GLN A 363 3.69 -6.83 14.31
CA GLN A 363 3.62 -7.85 15.36
C GLN A 363 4.90 -8.71 15.41
N TRP A 364 5.52 -8.98 14.25
CA TRP A 364 6.80 -9.69 14.16
C TRP A 364 7.93 -8.92 14.82
N SER A 365 7.99 -7.60 14.60
CA SER A 365 8.98 -6.75 15.26
C SER A 365 8.84 -6.84 16.79
N SER A 366 7.62 -6.91 17.30
CA SER A 366 7.34 -7.09 18.74
C SER A 366 7.89 -8.43 19.25
N VAL A 367 7.63 -9.54 18.53
CA VAL A 367 8.19 -10.86 18.85
C VAL A 367 9.72 -10.83 18.90
N ILE A 368 10.36 -10.22 17.89
CA ILE A 368 11.81 -10.13 17.77
C ILE A 368 12.42 -9.29 18.91
N ILE A 369 11.87 -8.10 19.14
CA ILE A 369 12.37 -7.17 20.16
C ILE A 369 12.20 -7.78 21.56
N GLN A 370 11.03 -8.35 21.87
CA GLN A 370 10.79 -8.97 23.18
C GLN A 370 11.59 -10.26 23.38
N PHE A 371 11.80 -11.05 22.33
CA PHE A 371 12.70 -12.18 22.40
C PHE A 371 14.11 -11.73 22.78
N ASP A 372 14.66 -10.72 22.09
CA ASP A 372 16.02 -10.24 22.34
C ASP A 372 16.18 -9.63 23.73
N ARG A 373 15.21 -8.83 24.20
CA ARG A 373 15.17 -8.33 25.58
C ARG A 373 15.22 -9.46 26.59
N LEU A 374 14.35 -10.47 26.44
CA LEU A 374 14.26 -11.59 27.36
C LEU A 374 15.52 -12.48 27.32
N ALA A 375 16.11 -12.66 26.13
CA ALA A 375 17.35 -13.39 25.92
C ALA A 375 18.53 -12.71 26.63
N GLN A 376 18.61 -11.38 26.54
CA GLN A 376 19.61 -10.57 27.22
C GLN A 376 19.47 -10.65 28.74
N THR A 377 18.27 -10.38 29.29
CA THR A 377 18.04 -10.44 30.75
C THR A 377 18.36 -11.82 31.34
N LYS A 378 18.13 -12.89 30.58
CA LYS A 378 18.41 -14.27 31.04
C LYS A 378 19.82 -14.75 30.71
N GLY A 379 20.60 -14.01 29.92
CA GLY A 379 21.92 -14.44 29.42
C GLY A 379 21.85 -15.74 28.61
N ARG A 380 20.79 -15.97 27.83
CA ARG A 380 20.55 -17.22 27.09
C ARG A 380 20.18 -16.96 25.64
N ARG A 381 20.73 -17.77 24.73
CA ARG A 381 20.40 -17.75 23.29
C ARG A 381 19.07 -18.43 22.93
N GLN A 382 18.50 -19.20 23.86
CA GLN A 382 17.23 -19.90 23.67
C GLN A 382 16.30 -19.60 24.84
N ILE A 383 15.02 -19.40 24.54
CA ILE A 383 14.00 -19.00 25.50
C ILE A 383 12.83 -19.97 25.42
N SER A 384 12.23 -20.32 26.56
CA SER A 384 11.01 -21.15 26.58
C SER A 384 9.83 -20.37 25.98
N ARG A 385 8.99 -21.02 25.16
CA ARG A 385 7.77 -20.41 24.58
C ARG A 385 6.91 -19.69 25.62
N LYS A 386 6.64 -20.35 26.76
CA LYS A 386 5.88 -19.77 27.87
C LYS A 386 6.42 -18.41 28.33
N ALA A 387 7.74 -18.29 28.51
CA ALA A 387 8.34 -17.04 28.95
C ALA A 387 8.26 -15.93 27.88
N LEU A 388 8.39 -16.29 26.60
CA LEU A 388 8.20 -15.32 25.51
C LEU A 388 6.76 -14.82 25.46
N ILE A 389 5.78 -15.71 25.66
CA ILE A 389 4.36 -15.36 25.70
C ILE A 389 4.03 -14.46 26.89
N GLU A 390 4.55 -14.79 28.09
CA GLU A 390 4.43 -13.94 29.27
C GLU A 390 5.03 -12.54 29.04
N GLN A 391 6.16 -12.45 28.32
CA GLN A 391 6.78 -11.17 27.95
C GLN A 391 5.92 -10.38 26.95
N LEU A 392 5.39 -11.02 25.92
CA LEU A 392 4.51 -10.39 24.93
C LEU A 392 3.20 -9.89 25.57
N LEU A 393 2.65 -10.64 26.51
CA LEU A 393 1.52 -10.20 27.34
C LEU A 393 1.87 -8.98 28.19
N HIS A 394 3.05 -8.98 28.82
CA HIS A 394 3.49 -7.89 29.69
C HIS A 394 3.54 -6.54 28.96
N VAL A 395 4.03 -6.52 27.72
CA VAL A 395 4.11 -5.30 26.89
C VAL A 395 2.84 -5.02 26.07
N ASN A 396 1.76 -5.77 26.31
CA ASN A 396 0.50 -5.70 25.56
C ASN A 396 0.69 -5.87 24.03
N ALA A 397 1.68 -6.68 23.61
CA ALA A 397 1.82 -7.08 22.22
C ALA A 397 0.73 -8.09 21.81
N VAL A 398 0.17 -8.81 22.78
CA VAL A 398 -0.99 -9.71 22.62
C VAL A 398 -1.97 -9.50 23.76
N VAL A 399 -3.27 -9.68 23.49
CA VAL A 399 -4.34 -9.47 24.50
C VAL A 399 -4.59 -10.68 25.41
N SER A 400 -4.10 -11.87 25.05
CA SER A 400 -4.30 -13.10 25.81
C SER A 400 -3.18 -14.12 25.59
N ALA A 401 -3.05 -15.08 26.51
CA ALA A 401 -2.04 -16.14 26.39
C ALA A 401 -2.29 -17.04 25.16
N ALA A 402 -3.55 -17.31 24.82
CA ALA A 402 -3.91 -18.07 23.62
C ALA A 402 -3.42 -17.35 22.35
N ARG A 403 -3.67 -16.04 22.25
CA ARG A 403 -3.18 -15.21 21.15
C ARG A 403 -1.64 -15.18 21.09
N GLY A 404 -0.98 -15.19 22.24
CA GLY A 404 0.48 -15.32 22.34
C GLY A 404 1.01 -16.66 21.83
N GLU A 405 0.39 -17.79 22.21
CA GLU A 405 0.74 -19.12 21.68
C GLU A 405 0.61 -19.15 20.16
N ASP A 406 -0.49 -18.64 19.63
CA ASP A 406 -0.73 -18.62 18.19
C ASP A 406 0.27 -17.72 17.44
N LEU A 407 0.60 -16.54 18.00
CA LEU A 407 1.57 -15.63 17.39
C LEU A 407 2.97 -16.25 17.36
N VAL A 408 3.37 -16.93 18.44
CA VAL A 408 4.65 -17.66 18.50
C VAL A 408 4.66 -18.85 17.54
N ALA A 409 3.55 -19.59 17.44
CA ALA A 409 3.42 -20.70 16.50
C ALA A 409 3.56 -20.23 15.03
N GLN A 410 2.98 -19.08 14.70
CA GLN A 410 3.14 -18.49 13.36
C GLN A 410 4.56 -18.02 13.10
N ALA A 411 5.17 -17.31 14.05
CA ALA A 411 6.56 -16.90 13.93
C ALA A 411 7.48 -18.11 13.68
N ILE A 412 7.14 -19.28 14.22
CA ILE A 412 7.82 -20.54 13.87
C ILE A 412 7.50 -21.00 12.44
N ALA A 413 6.24 -20.99 12.05
CA ALA A 413 5.79 -21.43 10.73
C ALA A 413 6.37 -20.60 9.57
N VAL A 414 6.53 -19.27 9.76
CA VAL A 414 7.12 -18.37 8.77
C VAL A 414 8.65 -18.29 8.84
N GLY A 415 9.28 -18.96 9.81
CA GLY A 415 10.74 -19.05 9.92
C GLY A 415 11.42 -17.92 10.71
N ILE A 416 10.66 -17.01 11.35
CA ILE A 416 11.22 -15.99 12.25
C ILE A 416 11.80 -16.63 13.52
N LEU A 417 11.10 -17.65 14.04
CA LEU A 417 11.55 -18.45 15.19
C LEU A 417 11.85 -19.89 14.76
N GLU A 418 12.93 -20.45 15.29
CA GLU A 418 13.24 -21.87 15.19
C GLU A 418 12.96 -22.57 16.51
N THR A 419 12.42 -23.79 16.44
CA THR A 419 12.27 -24.65 17.62
C THR A 419 13.59 -25.33 17.98
N GLY A 420 14.10 -25.05 19.17
CA GLY A 420 15.25 -25.74 19.77
C GLY A 420 14.86 -27.03 20.50
N SER A 421 15.83 -27.62 21.19
CA SER A 421 15.60 -28.80 22.04
C SER A 421 14.67 -28.46 23.22
N ASN A 422 13.86 -29.44 23.65
CA ASN A 422 12.94 -29.32 24.79
C ASN A 422 11.85 -28.23 24.65
N GLY A 423 11.48 -27.84 23.43
CA GLY A 423 10.42 -26.86 23.19
C GLY A 423 10.82 -25.40 23.43
N ALA A 424 12.12 -25.11 23.56
CA ALA A 424 12.64 -23.76 23.52
C ALA A 424 12.56 -23.19 22.09
N VAL A 425 12.60 -21.87 21.97
CA VAL A 425 12.65 -21.14 20.69
C VAL A 425 13.90 -20.26 20.63
N LYS A 426 14.38 -20.02 19.41
CA LYS A 426 15.43 -19.03 19.09
C LYS A 426 15.03 -18.25 17.83
N LEU A 427 15.54 -17.03 17.67
CA LEU A 427 15.38 -16.30 16.41
C LEU A 427 16.28 -16.87 15.32
N ASP A 428 15.78 -16.92 14.09
CA ASP A 428 16.61 -17.06 12.90
C ASP A 428 17.23 -15.71 12.56
N ALA A 429 18.55 -15.58 12.77
CA ALA A 429 19.26 -14.34 12.51
C ALA A 429 19.38 -14.00 11.01
N THR A 430 19.13 -14.96 10.12
CA THR A 430 19.21 -14.79 8.66
C THR A 430 17.88 -14.39 8.03
N HIS A 431 16.80 -14.45 8.80
CA HIS A 431 15.47 -14.06 8.30
C HIS A 431 15.40 -12.54 8.07
N PRO A 432 14.98 -12.04 6.88
CA PRO A 432 15.02 -10.61 6.55
C PRO A 432 14.31 -9.69 7.55
N VAL A 433 13.14 -10.12 8.07
CA VAL A 433 12.40 -9.36 9.09
C VAL A 433 13.19 -9.25 10.41
N VAL A 434 13.94 -10.29 10.77
CA VAL A 434 14.78 -10.32 11.99
C VAL A 434 15.97 -9.38 11.82
N GLU A 435 16.68 -9.48 10.71
CA GLU A 435 17.82 -8.63 10.37
C GLU A 435 17.42 -7.15 10.37
N LYS A 436 16.39 -6.78 9.59
CA LYS A 436 15.93 -5.39 9.50
C LYS A 436 15.39 -4.86 10.84
N THR A 437 14.62 -5.65 11.59
CA THR A 437 14.10 -5.22 12.90
C THR A 437 15.25 -4.94 13.88
N ARG A 438 16.24 -5.82 13.95
CA ARG A 438 17.42 -5.64 14.81
C ARG A 438 18.22 -4.41 14.39
N LEU A 439 18.52 -4.28 13.10
CA LEU A 439 19.23 -3.12 12.56
C LEU A 439 18.57 -1.81 12.98
N VAL A 440 17.25 -1.65 12.76
CA VAL A 440 16.54 -0.42 13.14
C VAL A 440 16.59 -0.18 14.65
N ARG A 441 16.28 -1.20 15.47
CA ARG A 441 16.37 -1.09 16.93
C ARG A 441 17.76 -0.64 17.36
N ASP A 442 18.80 -1.26 16.82
CA ASP A 442 20.19 -1.06 17.23
C ASP A 442 20.67 0.34 16.82
N ARG A 443 20.37 0.80 15.61
CA ARG A 443 20.68 2.18 15.18
C ARG A 443 19.96 3.23 16.03
N VAL A 444 18.67 3.04 16.31
CA VAL A 444 17.91 4.00 17.12
C VAL A 444 18.44 4.05 18.55
N THR A 445 18.66 2.90 19.19
CA THR A 445 19.16 2.84 20.56
C THR A 445 20.59 3.37 20.67
N LEU A 446 21.48 3.04 19.72
CA LEU A 446 22.83 3.59 19.64
C LEU A 446 22.82 5.11 19.49
N ARG A 447 21.96 5.66 18.61
CA ARG A 447 21.86 7.11 18.42
C ARG A 447 21.40 7.82 19.68
N VAL A 448 20.41 7.28 20.39
CA VAL A 448 19.96 7.82 21.68
C VAL A 448 21.09 7.74 22.70
N ALA A 449 21.74 6.58 22.85
CA ALA A 449 22.83 6.37 23.80
C ALA A 449 24.00 7.34 23.61
N ASN A 450 24.48 7.45 22.37
CA ASN A 450 25.60 8.34 22.03
C ASN A 450 25.24 9.79 22.29
N THR A 451 23.99 10.20 22.00
CA THR A 451 23.54 11.58 22.28
C THR A 451 23.51 11.87 23.78
N LEU A 452 23.04 10.92 24.60
CA LEU A 452 23.01 11.07 26.07
C LEU A 452 24.43 11.08 26.66
N ARG A 453 25.29 10.14 26.25
CA ARG A 453 26.66 9.99 26.78
C ARG A 453 27.59 11.12 26.35
N LEU A 454 27.68 11.44 25.05
CA LEU A 454 28.61 12.44 24.54
C LEU A 454 28.27 13.87 24.98
N ARG A 455 26.98 14.17 25.21
CA ARG A 455 26.54 15.52 25.53
C ARG A 455 26.19 15.74 27.00
N GLY A 456 26.25 14.68 27.82
CA GLY A 456 25.77 14.71 29.21
C GLY A 456 24.28 15.11 29.31
N TRP A 457 23.49 14.81 28.29
CA TRP A 457 22.07 15.16 28.26
C TRP A 457 21.25 14.12 29.02
N GLU A 458 20.24 14.59 29.75
CA GLU A 458 19.31 13.70 30.46
C GLU A 458 18.33 13.02 29.48
N TYR A 459 18.06 13.65 28.33
CA TYR A 459 17.12 13.17 27.33
C TYR A 459 17.48 13.69 25.92
N VAL A 460 16.92 13.04 24.89
CA VAL A 460 17.02 13.48 23.50
C VAL A 460 15.70 14.08 23.04
N ASN A 461 15.71 15.29 22.48
CA ASN A 461 14.50 15.86 21.89
C ASN A 461 14.02 15.01 20.69
N TYR A 462 12.71 14.76 20.59
CA TYR A 462 12.14 13.90 19.56
C TYR A 462 12.46 14.36 18.13
N GLY A 463 12.28 15.65 17.82
CA GLY A 463 12.60 16.21 16.50
C GLY A 463 14.09 16.17 16.18
N PHE A 464 14.95 16.30 17.19
CA PHE A 464 16.39 16.12 17.03
C PHE A 464 16.76 14.67 16.70
N LEU A 465 16.13 13.69 17.38
CA LEU A 465 16.32 12.27 17.09
C LEU A 465 15.89 11.91 15.67
N LEU A 466 14.72 12.39 15.23
CA LEU A 466 14.24 12.18 13.85
C LEU A 466 15.26 12.69 12.83
N LYS A 467 15.75 13.92 12.97
CA LYS A 467 16.76 14.50 12.07
C LYS A 467 18.08 13.72 12.12
N GLY A 468 18.45 13.23 13.29
CA GLY A 468 19.64 12.38 13.45
C GLY A 468 19.52 11.07 12.68
N LEU A 469 18.41 10.36 12.82
CA LEU A 469 18.15 9.10 12.11
C LEU A 469 18.03 9.29 10.59
N ALA A 470 17.54 10.44 10.14
CA ALA A 470 17.47 10.78 8.71
C ALA A 470 18.86 10.81 8.02
N THR A 471 19.94 10.92 8.80
CA THR A 471 21.32 10.97 8.29
C THR A 471 22.05 9.64 8.46
N ASP A 472 21.38 8.62 8.99
CA ASP A 472 21.99 7.33 9.28
C ASP A 472 22.01 6.43 8.04
N ARG A 473 23.17 6.38 7.37
CA ARG A 473 23.36 5.63 6.12
C ARG A 473 23.13 4.12 6.26
N GLU A 474 23.27 3.57 7.45
CA GLU A 474 22.98 2.15 7.67
C GLU A 474 21.48 1.85 7.60
N LEU A 475 20.61 2.87 7.74
CA LEU A 475 19.17 2.74 7.57
C LEU A 475 18.71 2.99 6.12
N ASP A 476 19.61 3.38 5.21
CA ASP A 476 19.30 3.66 3.80
C ASP A 476 19.23 2.37 2.96
N LEU A 477 18.43 1.42 3.43
CA LEU A 477 18.11 0.16 2.74
C LEU A 477 16.73 0.25 2.06
N PRO A 478 16.47 -0.56 1.02
CA PRO A 478 15.16 -0.61 0.36
C PRO A 478 14.01 -0.83 1.36
N GLY A 479 13.03 0.07 1.32
CA GLY A 479 11.84 0.06 2.18
C GLY A 479 12.05 0.68 3.57
N MET A 480 13.23 1.25 3.84
CA MET A 480 13.60 1.81 5.14
C MET A 480 13.94 3.31 5.04
N ASN A 481 13.88 4.01 6.17
CA ASN A 481 14.29 5.41 6.35
C ASN A 481 13.73 6.45 5.35
N TYR A 482 12.65 6.14 4.63
CA TYR A 482 12.14 6.98 3.54
C TYR A 482 11.41 8.25 3.99
N GLY A 483 11.15 8.44 5.29
CA GLY A 483 10.44 9.62 5.78
C GLY A 483 10.38 9.77 7.31
N ASP A 484 9.92 10.94 7.76
CA ASP A 484 9.73 11.26 9.18
C ASP A 484 8.67 10.35 9.83
N GLU A 485 7.63 9.98 9.08
CA GLU A 485 6.58 9.06 9.52
C GLU A 485 7.15 7.67 9.80
N TRP A 486 7.96 7.13 8.88
CA TRP A 486 8.61 5.82 9.07
C TRP A 486 9.48 5.81 10.34
N ARG A 487 10.31 6.84 10.52
CA ARG A 487 11.17 6.97 11.71
C ARG A 487 10.34 7.09 12.99
N SER A 488 9.24 7.84 12.93
CA SER A 488 8.30 7.98 14.05
C SER A 488 7.65 6.65 14.42
N ASN A 489 7.18 5.88 13.44
CA ASN A 489 6.56 4.58 13.67
C ASN A 489 7.53 3.62 14.38
N TRP A 490 8.81 3.63 14.01
CA TRP A 490 9.84 2.82 14.66
C TRP A 490 10.19 3.31 16.06
N ILE A 491 10.32 4.63 16.28
CA ILE A 491 10.54 5.17 17.63
C ILE A 491 9.36 4.81 18.55
N ASP A 492 8.13 5.01 18.08
CA ASP A 492 6.93 4.68 18.84
C ASP A 492 6.82 3.17 19.09
N CYS A 493 7.23 2.33 18.13
CA CYS A 493 7.34 0.89 18.34
C CYS A 493 8.31 0.58 19.47
N LEU A 494 9.52 1.14 19.46
CA LEU A 494 10.52 0.92 20.51
C LEU A 494 10.09 1.48 21.88
N VAL A 495 9.26 2.53 21.91
CA VAL A 495 8.61 3.01 23.14
C VAL A 495 7.57 2.00 23.63
N ARG A 496 6.70 1.50 22.75
CA ARG A 496 5.69 0.47 23.08
C ARG A 496 6.33 -0.83 23.54
N GLU A 497 7.48 -1.19 22.97
CA GLU A 497 8.26 -2.38 23.32
C GLU A 497 9.13 -2.20 24.56
N GLU A 498 9.03 -1.07 25.25
CA GLU A 498 9.80 -0.73 26.44
C GLU A 498 11.32 -0.86 26.23
N VAL A 499 11.79 -0.46 25.06
CA VAL A 499 13.21 -0.23 24.77
C VAL A 499 13.54 1.24 25.06
N LEU A 500 12.65 2.14 24.63
CA LEU A 500 12.74 3.58 24.85
C LEU A 500 11.65 4.03 25.83
N ALA A 501 11.90 5.16 26.49
CA ALA A 501 10.90 5.88 27.26
C ALA A 501 10.60 7.23 26.59
N ARG A 502 9.31 7.57 26.49
CA ARG A 502 8.85 8.87 26.01
C ARG A 502 8.29 9.67 27.18
N GLU A 503 8.85 10.87 27.38
CA GLU A 503 8.43 11.80 28.43
C GLU A 503 8.07 13.16 27.80
N LEU A 504 7.26 13.95 28.50
CA LEU A 504 7.00 15.34 28.15
C LEU A 504 7.76 16.24 29.12
N VAL A 505 8.61 17.11 28.60
CA VAL A 505 9.43 18.02 29.40
C VAL A 505 9.15 19.46 28.95
N PRO A 506 9.06 20.44 29.87
CA PRO A 506 8.94 21.85 29.53
C PRO A 506 10.03 22.31 28.55
N HIS A 507 9.63 23.05 27.51
CA HIS A 507 10.55 23.62 26.56
C HIS A 507 11.43 24.68 27.25
N ARG A 508 12.75 24.64 26.99
CA ARG A 508 13.73 25.48 27.70
C ARG A 508 13.47 26.99 27.58
N HIS A 509 12.88 27.43 26.46
CA HIS A 509 12.56 28.83 26.21
C HIS A 509 11.09 29.18 26.44
N ASN A 510 10.21 28.18 26.57
CA ASN A 510 8.79 28.37 26.82
C ASN A 510 8.28 27.25 27.75
N PRO A 511 8.37 27.42 29.07
CA PRO A 511 8.06 26.35 30.02
C PRO A 511 6.60 25.86 29.98
N ASP A 512 5.68 26.65 29.42
CA ASP A 512 4.28 26.27 29.24
C ASP A 512 4.07 25.31 28.05
N ASP A 513 5.07 25.19 27.17
CA ASP A 513 5.06 24.28 26.03
C ASP A 513 5.81 23.00 26.36
N LEU A 514 5.09 21.87 26.39
CA LEU A 514 5.67 20.56 26.70
C LEU A 514 6.16 19.89 25.42
N VAL A 515 7.45 19.56 25.38
CA VAL A 515 8.05 18.87 24.23
C VAL A 515 8.28 17.38 24.51
N PRO A 516 8.01 16.50 23.52
CA PRO A 516 8.32 15.09 23.65
C PRO A 516 9.83 14.86 23.61
N VAL A 517 10.30 14.08 24.56
CA VAL A 517 11.71 13.68 24.69
C VAL A 517 11.79 12.17 24.82
N ILE A 518 12.91 11.63 24.37
CA ILE A 518 13.19 10.20 24.33
C ILE A 518 14.41 9.89 25.21
N LYS A 519 14.28 8.85 26.02
CA LYS A 519 15.34 8.27 26.86
C LYS A 519 15.46 6.78 26.57
N LEU A 520 16.61 6.19 26.90
CA LEU A 520 16.70 4.74 27.07
C LEU A 520 15.99 4.36 28.36
N ARG A 521 15.30 3.21 28.36
CA ARG A 521 14.76 2.69 29.61
C ARG A 521 15.89 2.23 30.54
N ALA A 522 15.72 2.48 31.84
CA ALA A 522 16.73 2.17 32.84
C ALA A 522 17.01 0.66 32.97
N ASP A 523 16.03 -0.17 32.64
CA ASP A 523 16.09 -1.63 32.61
C ASP A 523 16.50 -2.20 31.23
N TYR A 524 16.83 -1.34 30.26
CA TYR A 524 17.29 -1.74 28.94
C TYR A 524 18.81 -1.56 28.82
N GLU A 525 19.52 -2.66 28.59
CA GLU A 525 20.96 -2.66 28.31
C GLU A 525 21.20 -2.70 26.79
N ILE A 526 22.13 -1.90 26.30
CA ILE A 526 22.53 -1.94 24.88
C ILE A 526 23.54 -3.07 24.70
N GLN A 527 23.47 -3.79 23.57
CA GLN A 527 24.46 -4.81 23.26
C GLN A 527 25.87 -4.19 23.17
N PRO A 528 26.87 -4.75 23.86
CA PRO A 528 28.21 -4.17 23.96
C PRO A 528 28.95 -4.13 22.61
N ASP A 529 28.63 -5.06 21.69
CA ASP A 529 29.25 -5.17 20.36
C ASP A 529 28.86 -4.03 19.41
N ILE A 530 27.85 -3.22 19.76
CA ILE A 530 27.28 -2.14 18.94
C ILE A 530 27.61 -0.76 19.54
N GLN A 531 28.06 -0.70 20.80
CA GLN A 531 28.54 0.54 21.40
C GLN A 531 29.95 0.87 20.90
N MET A 532 30.20 2.14 20.56
CA MET A 532 31.56 2.65 20.53
C MET A 532 32.19 2.37 21.90
N GLY A 533 33.37 1.75 21.92
CA GLY A 533 34.03 1.39 23.16
C GLY A 533 34.30 2.64 24.01
N ASP A 534 34.32 2.51 25.33
CA ASP A 534 34.67 3.62 26.23
C ASP A 534 36.04 4.24 25.86
N THR A 535 36.94 3.45 25.27
CA THR A 535 38.22 3.89 24.71
C THR A 535 38.09 4.77 23.46
N GLU A 536 37.16 4.47 22.54
CA GLU A 536 36.89 5.29 21.35
C GLU A 536 36.14 6.58 21.70
N LEU A 537 35.19 6.48 22.65
CA LEU A 537 34.48 7.65 23.18
C LEU A 537 35.42 8.57 23.96
N ALA A 538 36.36 8.01 24.75
CA ALA A 538 37.41 8.78 25.42
C ALA A 538 38.39 9.38 24.41
N GLN A 539 38.78 8.66 23.35
CA GLN A 539 39.62 9.22 22.28
C GLN A 539 38.94 10.38 21.53
N ILE A 540 37.64 10.30 21.26
CA ILE A 540 36.87 11.38 20.63
C ILE A 540 36.69 12.58 21.58
N ALA A 541 36.51 12.34 22.88
CA ALA A 541 36.29 13.39 23.89
C ALA A 541 37.58 14.02 24.44
N GLU A 542 38.72 13.32 24.38
CA GLU A 542 40.03 13.76 24.90
C GLU A 542 41.04 14.14 23.80
N GLN A 543 40.69 14.07 22.52
CA GLN A 543 41.57 14.51 21.44
C GLN A 543 41.84 16.02 21.55
N ASN A 544 42.97 16.37 22.16
CA ASN A 544 43.47 17.73 22.14
C ASN A 544 44.06 18.02 20.75
N TRP A 545 43.35 18.80 19.96
CA TRP A 545 43.77 19.24 18.63
C TRP A 545 44.71 20.45 18.67
N GLU A 546 44.97 21.02 19.85
CA GLU A 546 45.83 22.17 20.04
C GLU A 546 47.24 21.90 19.49
N GLY A 547 47.67 22.71 18.52
CA GLY A 547 48.99 22.60 17.88
C GLY A 547 49.11 21.48 16.83
N VAL A 548 48.04 20.75 16.54
CA VAL A 548 48.03 19.72 15.48
C VAL A 548 47.92 20.39 14.11
N SER A 549 48.95 20.23 13.27
CA SER A 549 48.93 20.78 11.91
C SER A 549 47.90 20.10 10.99
N LEU A 550 47.40 20.82 9.97
CA LEU A 550 46.43 20.26 9.01
C LEU A 550 46.94 18.99 8.30
N SER A 551 48.25 18.89 8.05
CA SER A 551 48.85 17.70 7.43
C SER A 551 48.94 16.52 8.39
N GLU A 552 48.98 16.77 9.69
CA GLU A 552 48.90 15.72 10.71
C GLU A 552 47.46 15.24 10.85
N LEU A 553 46.49 16.16 10.89
CA LEU A 553 45.06 15.83 10.86
C LEU A 553 44.71 14.98 9.63
N GLU A 554 45.24 15.31 8.44
CA GLU A 554 44.98 14.55 7.21
C GLU A 554 45.46 13.08 7.29
N ARG A 555 46.54 12.81 8.03
CA ARG A 555 47.03 11.45 8.27
C ARG A 555 46.18 10.67 9.28
N GLN A 556 45.61 11.38 10.25
CA GLN A 556 44.84 10.78 11.33
C GLN A 556 43.36 10.60 10.93
N GLU A 557 42.77 11.62 10.32
CA GLU A 557 41.34 11.74 10.00
C GLU A 557 41.13 12.52 8.69
N ALA A 558 41.32 11.84 7.56
CA ALA A 558 41.17 12.43 6.23
C ALA A 558 39.79 13.09 6.00
N ASP A 559 38.69 12.43 6.38
CA ASP A 559 37.33 12.98 6.23
C ASP A 559 37.15 14.30 7.03
N THR A 560 37.80 14.43 8.20
CA THR A 560 37.79 15.66 9.01
C THR A 560 38.62 16.75 8.35
N ALA A 561 39.82 16.42 7.85
CA ALA A 561 40.68 17.38 7.14
C ALA A 561 40.04 17.94 5.87
N ASP A 562 39.35 17.09 5.10
CA ASP A 562 38.58 17.50 3.92
C ASP A 562 37.43 18.44 4.29
N MET A 563 36.75 18.14 5.40
CA MET A 563 35.70 19.00 5.92
C MET A 563 36.24 20.35 6.43
N VAL A 564 37.42 20.39 7.05
CA VAL A 564 38.10 21.65 7.42
C VAL A 564 38.31 22.52 6.18
N ARG A 565 38.80 21.95 5.08
CA ARG A 565 38.98 22.69 3.81
C ARG A 565 37.66 23.24 3.29
N ARG A 566 36.59 22.44 3.30
CA ARG A 566 35.24 22.87 2.90
C ARG A 566 34.70 24.00 3.78
N VAL A 567 34.83 23.87 5.09
CA VAL A 567 34.36 24.86 6.08
C VAL A 567 35.08 26.18 5.89
N VAL A 568 36.42 26.18 5.83
CA VAL A 568 37.23 27.40 5.64
C VAL A 568 36.87 28.11 4.33
N VAL A 569 36.85 27.38 3.21
CA VAL A 569 36.52 27.98 1.90
C VAL A 569 35.09 28.54 1.89
N SER A 570 34.12 27.82 2.47
CA SER A 570 32.72 28.25 2.49
C SER A 570 32.47 29.47 3.37
N ILE A 571 33.14 29.55 4.53
CA ILE A 571 33.02 30.70 5.43
C ILE A 571 33.65 31.92 4.77
N GLU A 572 34.89 31.81 4.28
CA GLU A 572 35.57 32.93 3.61
C GLU A 572 34.76 33.42 2.41
N GLN A 573 34.22 32.50 1.60
CA GLN A 573 33.39 32.85 0.44
C GLN A 573 32.14 33.65 0.84
N PHE A 574 31.53 33.27 1.97
CA PHE A 574 30.33 33.90 2.47
C PHE A 574 30.60 35.28 3.07
N THR A 575 31.64 35.39 3.90
CA THR A 575 32.00 36.62 4.61
C THR A 575 32.59 37.66 3.66
N SER A 576 33.45 37.27 2.72
CA SER A 576 34.05 38.16 1.71
C SER A 576 33.00 38.74 0.76
N PHE A 577 32.13 37.88 0.21
CA PHE A 577 31.13 38.30 -0.78
C PHE A 577 30.03 39.18 -0.18
N ARG A 578 29.61 38.92 1.08
CA ARG A 578 28.50 39.63 1.71
C ARG A 578 28.95 40.77 2.63
N GLY A 579 30.25 40.90 2.90
CA GLY A 579 30.78 41.87 3.86
C GLY A 579 30.33 41.61 5.30
N PHE A 580 30.00 40.35 5.62
CA PHE A 580 29.58 39.96 6.97
C PHE A 580 30.77 39.42 7.76
N THR A 581 30.83 39.75 9.05
CA THR A 581 31.81 39.18 9.98
C THR A 581 31.51 37.72 10.30
N TRP A 582 30.24 37.32 10.33
CA TRP A 582 29.80 36.00 10.78
C TRP A 582 29.08 35.22 9.68
N CYS A 583 29.44 33.94 9.52
CA CYS A 583 28.68 32.98 8.73
C CYS A 583 27.69 32.21 9.63
N PRO A 584 26.38 32.16 9.32
CA PRO A 584 25.43 31.41 10.14
C PRO A 584 25.77 29.90 10.13
N LEU A 585 26.10 29.34 11.30
CA LEU A 585 26.62 27.98 11.42
C LEU A 585 25.62 26.92 10.92
N GLY A 586 24.32 27.12 11.17
CA GLY A 586 23.26 26.24 10.67
C GLY A 586 23.11 26.27 9.14
N SER A 587 23.31 27.42 8.50
CA SER A 587 23.27 27.54 7.04
C SER A 587 24.51 26.89 6.41
N LEU A 588 25.67 27.06 7.03
CA LEU A 588 26.91 26.42 6.63
C LEU A 588 26.78 24.89 6.70
N HIS A 589 26.29 24.35 7.82
CA HIS A 589 26.07 22.90 7.97
C HIS A 589 25.08 22.37 6.94
N LYS A 590 23.98 23.10 6.68
CA LYS A 590 23.01 22.71 5.65
C LYS A 590 23.65 22.63 4.26
N ARG A 591 24.54 23.56 3.90
CA ARG A 591 25.26 23.55 2.61
C ARG A 591 26.21 22.37 2.49
N LEU A 592 26.94 22.07 3.57
CA LEU A 592 27.97 21.03 3.57
C LEU A 592 27.47 19.63 3.97
N ARG A 593 26.15 19.48 4.21
CA ARG A 593 25.51 18.26 4.71
C ARG A 593 25.87 17.00 3.93
N ASN A 594 25.96 17.09 2.60
CA ASN A 594 26.24 15.93 1.75
C ASN A 594 27.67 15.38 1.92
N PHE A 595 28.55 16.16 2.56
CA PHE A 595 29.95 15.81 2.80
C PHE A 595 30.25 15.45 4.27
N ASP A 596 29.28 15.60 5.17
CA ASP A 596 29.41 15.33 6.61
C ASP A 596 29.37 13.81 6.88
N ARG A 597 30.54 13.21 7.08
CA ARG A 597 30.72 11.78 7.35
C ARG A 597 31.13 11.59 8.80
N ALA A 598 30.45 10.72 9.55
CA ALA A 598 30.82 10.38 10.92
C ALA A 598 31.10 11.59 11.85
N MET A 599 30.29 12.66 11.72
CA MET A 599 30.43 13.94 12.45
C MET A 599 31.61 14.83 11.98
N SER A 600 32.19 14.61 10.81
CA SER A 600 33.33 15.38 10.30
C SER A 600 33.09 16.89 10.30
N PHE A 601 31.85 17.37 10.13
CA PHE A 601 31.53 18.79 10.25
C PHE A 601 31.76 19.35 11.65
N GLN A 602 31.24 18.66 12.67
CA GLN A 602 31.43 19.06 14.07
C GLN A 602 32.92 19.03 14.43
N ARG A 603 33.61 17.94 14.04
CA ARG A 603 35.04 17.75 14.31
C ARG A 603 35.90 18.81 13.63
N ALA A 604 35.56 19.20 12.40
CA ALA A 604 36.25 20.27 11.70
C ALA A 604 36.10 21.63 12.41
N VAL A 605 34.91 21.93 12.95
CA VAL A 605 34.67 23.15 13.74
C VAL A 605 35.45 23.11 15.06
N GLU A 606 35.44 21.99 15.78
CA GLU A 606 36.20 21.80 17.02
C GLU A 606 37.71 21.91 16.78
N TYR A 607 38.23 21.32 15.70
CA TYR A 607 39.62 21.42 15.30
C TYR A 607 40.05 22.87 15.02
N LEU A 608 39.21 23.63 14.30
CA LEU A 608 39.48 25.05 14.00
C LEU A 608 39.47 25.91 15.27
N LEU A 609 38.54 25.65 16.20
CA LEU A 609 38.48 26.35 17.49
C LEU A 609 39.69 26.02 18.37
N ALA A 610 40.11 24.75 18.42
CA ALA A 610 41.25 24.31 19.20
C ALA A 610 42.61 24.85 18.70
N ASN A 611 42.66 25.38 17.48
CA ASN A 611 43.86 25.96 16.86
C ASN A 611 43.70 27.46 16.58
N ASP A 612 42.80 28.14 17.29
CA ASP A 612 42.56 29.59 17.19
C ASP A 612 42.36 30.07 15.73
N SER A 613 41.79 29.21 14.88
CA SER A 613 41.60 29.47 13.44
C SER A 613 40.18 29.89 13.11
N ALA A 614 39.25 29.69 14.04
CA ALA A 614 37.88 30.14 13.94
C ALA A 614 37.34 30.52 15.32
N GLU A 615 36.31 31.34 15.34
CA GLU A 615 35.55 31.71 16.53
C GLU A 615 34.06 31.39 16.31
N VAL A 616 33.35 30.97 17.36
CA VAL A 616 31.90 30.71 17.33
C VAL A 616 31.21 31.54 18.40
N GLU A 617 30.37 32.49 17.98
CA GLU A 617 29.58 33.33 18.88
C GLU A 617 28.11 33.40 18.49
N GLU A 618 27.27 33.86 19.41
CA GLU A 618 25.88 34.20 19.14
C GLU A 618 25.73 35.68 18.81
N TYR A 619 25.14 35.99 17.65
CA TYR A 619 24.86 37.35 17.22
C TYR A 619 23.37 37.57 16.95
N ASP A 620 22.94 38.82 17.04
CA ASP A 620 21.55 39.21 16.79
C ASP A 620 21.27 39.12 15.28
N ASN A 621 20.26 38.33 14.91
CA ASN A 621 19.91 38.08 13.52
C ASN A 621 18.95 39.18 13.01
N PRO A 622 19.29 39.96 11.97
CA PRO A 622 18.43 41.03 11.47
C PRO A 622 17.06 40.54 10.94
N MET A 623 16.94 39.24 10.66
CA MET A 623 15.78 38.60 10.03
C MET A 623 14.98 37.72 11.02
N SER A 624 15.35 37.69 12.31
CA SER A 624 14.74 36.81 13.31
C SER A 624 14.90 37.39 14.71
N ASP A 625 13.86 37.32 15.55
CA ASP A 625 13.92 37.74 16.96
C ASP A 625 14.82 36.84 17.82
N PHE A 626 15.32 35.73 17.26
CA PHE A 626 16.23 34.80 17.91
C PHE A 626 17.69 35.06 17.52
N ARG A 627 18.58 35.00 18.53
CA ARG A 627 20.03 34.96 18.32
C ARG A 627 20.44 33.77 17.48
N THR A 628 21.39 34.00 16.59
CA THR A 628 21.92 32.98 15.69
C THR A 628 23.37 32.69 16.03
N LYS A 629 23.73 31.40 16.11
CA LYS A 629 25.14 30.99 16.23
C LYS A 629 25.85 31.20 14.90
N GLY A 630 26.87 32.05 14.92
CA GLY A 630 27.77 32.31 13.81
C GLY A 630 29.11 31.64 14.01
N ILE A 631 29.82 31.47 12.91
CA ILE A 631 31.25 31.14 12.89
C ILE A 631 31.99 32.17 12.04
N SER A 632 33.13 32.64 12.52
CA SER A 632 34.06 33.53 11.82
C SER A 632 35.44 32.87 11.74
N LEU A 633 36.24 33.24 10.76
CA LEU A 633 37.62 32.75 10.62
C LEU A 633 38.61 33.80 11.09
N GLU A 634 39.70 33.32 11.70
CA GLU A 634 40.92 34.11 11.86
C GLU A 634 41.81 33.88 10.64
N LEU A 635 41.78 34.84 9.70
CA LEU A 635 42.42 34.68 8.39
C LEU A 635 43.94 34.60 8.49
N ASP A 636 44.53 35.20 9.52
CA ASP A 636 45.98 35.18 9.78
C ASP A 636 46.45 33.86 10.41
N SER A 637 45.53 32.95 10.76
CA SER A 637 45.88 31.63 11.28
C SER A 637 46.58 30.77 10.22
N LEU A 638 47.55 29.95 10.64
CA LEU A 638 48.34 29.11 9.74
C LEU A 638 47.46 28.13 8.94
N ILE A 639 46.38 27.64 9.54
CA ILE A 639 45.44 26.70 8.90
C ILE A 639 44.64 27.43 7.82
N CYS A 640 44.02 28.58 8.13
CA CYS A 640 43.26 29.34 7.15
C CYS A 640 44.15 29.82 6.00
N CYS A 641 45.31 30.39 6.30
CA CYS A 641 46.29 30.81 5.30
C CYS A 641 46.65 29.65 4.34
N LYS A 642 46.92 28.46 4.87
CA LYS A 642 47.27 27.29 4.04
C LYS A 642 46.11 26.87 3.14
N VAL A 643 44.91 26.71 3.68
CA VAL A 643 43.73 26.26 2.90
C VAL A 643 43.37 27.28 1.82
N LEU A 644 43.40 28.57 2.14
CA LEU A 644 43.09 29.63 1.19
C LEU A 644 44.18 29.77 0.11
N ALA A 645 45.45 29.56 0.46
CA ALA A 645 46.52 29.49 -0.54
C ALA A 645 46.36 28.30 -1.50
N GLU A 646 45.98 27.12 -0.99
CA GLU A 646 45.66 25.95 -1.83
C GLU A 646 44.48 26.27 -2.78
N ARG A 647 43.41 26.89 -2.27
CA ARG A 647 42.27 27.33 -3.07
C ARG A 647 42.69 28.31 -4.17
N ASP A 648 43.46 29.32 -3.81
CA ASP A 648 43.84 30.39 -4.73
C ASP A 648 44.76 29.87 -5.84
N ALA A 649 45.70 28.98 -5.49
CA ALA A 649 46.53 28.28 -6.46
C ALA A 649 45.68 27.43 -7.42
N PHE A 650 44.68 26.71 -6.92
CA PHE A 650 43.76 25.93 -7.76
C PHE A 650 42.99 26.84 -8.73
N ILE A 651 42.42 27.95 -8.25
CA ILE A 651 41.70 28.93 -9.10
C ILE A 651 42.63 29.57 -10.13
N ARG A 652 43.89 29.89 -9.78
CA ARG A 652 44.89 30.39 -10.74
C ARG A 652 45.14 29.39 -11.88
N THR A 653 45.15 28.09 -11.59
CA THR A 653 45.23 27.03 -12.61
C THR A 653 44.00 27.00 -13.51
N LEU A 654 42.79 27.10 -12.93
CA LEU A 654 41.53 27.18 -13.70
C LEU A 654 41.50 28.43 -14.61
N LEU A 655 41.95 29.58 -14.11
CA LEU A 655 42.06 30.83 -14.87
C LEU A 655 43.07 30.69 -16.02
N SER A 656 44.23 30.07 -15.80
CA SER A 656 45.23 29.80 -16.85
C SER A 656 44.67 28.91 -17.97
N LEU A 657 43.91 27.86 -17.62
CA LEU A 657 43.25 27.01 -18.61
C LEU A 657 42.22 27.80 -19.43
N TYR A 658 41.40 28.60 -18.74
CA TYR A 658 40.39 29.45 -19.37
C TYR A 658 41.01 30.48 -20.32
N GLU A 659 42.05 31.21 -19.88
CA GLU A 659 42.78 32.21 -20.69
C GLU A 659 43.41 31.59 -21.96
N LYS A 660 43.84 30.33 -21.88
CA LYS A 660 44.41 29.57 -23.01
C LYS A 660 43.34 28.90 -23.90
N ASN A 661 42.05 29.11 -23.61
CA ASN A 661 40.92 28.42 -24.25
C ASN A 661 41.02 26.88 -24.18
N ILE A 662 41.60 26.35 -23.11
CA ILE A 662 41.67 24.91 -22.84
C ILE A 662 40.47 24.52 -21.98
N LEU A 663 39.77 23.46 -22.40
CA LEU A 663 38.61 22.92 -21.68
C LEU A 663 39.01 22.45 -20.27
N ILE A 664 38.27 22.85 -19.24
CA ILE A 664 38.54 22.46 -17.86
C ILE A 664 38.04 21.03 -17.63
N SER A 665 38.96 20.13 -17.33
CA SER A 665 38.74 18.74 -16.94
C SER A 665 39.88 18.30 -16.03
N GLU A 666 39.73 17.16 -15.35
CA GLU A 666 40.83 16.62 -14.53
C GLU A 666 42.14 16.48 -15.32
N GLN A 667 42.05 16.01 -16.57
CA GLN A 667 43.21 15.83 -17.44
C GLN A 667 43.91 17.14 -17.77
N SER A 668 43.15 18.21 -18.07
CA SER A 668 43.75 19.50 -18.41
C SER A 668 44.34 20.23 -17.21
N ILE A 669 43.73 20.07 -16.02
CA ILE A 669 44.28 20.61 -14.77
C ILE A 669 45.62 19.94 -14.47
N ARG A 670 45.70 18.60 -14.51
CA ARG A 670 46.97 17.86 -14.32
C ARG A 670 48.05 18.24 -15.33
N ALA A 671 47.65 18.48 -16.58
CA ALA A 671 48.59 18.88 -17.63
C ALA A 671 49.11 20.32 -17.45
N SER A 672 48.30 21.23 -16.90
CA SER A 672 48.69 22.63 -16.69
C SER A 672 49.51 22.86 -15.42
N ASP A 673 49.44 21.96 -14.45
CA ASP A 673 50.20 22.01 -13.21
C ASP A 673 50.68 20.60 -12.80
N PRO A 674 51.69 20.06 -13.50
CA PRO A 674 52.19 18.70 -13.25
C PRO A 674 53.01 18.59 -11.95
N SER A 675 53.45 19.71 -11.39
CA SER A 675 54.23 19.76 -10.14
C SER A 675 53.37 19.56 -8.90
N THR A 676 52.11 20.05 -8.92
CA THR A 676 51.23 20.00 -7.77
C THR A 676 50.33 18.76 -7.81
N HIS A 677 50.37 17.97 -6.74
CA HIS A 677 49.53 16.78 -6.60
C HIS A 677 48.17 17.17 -6.01
N TRP A 678 47.26 17.65 -6.85
CA TRP A 678 45.91 18.01 -6.44
C TRP A 678 45.05 16.79 -6.10
N ASP A 679 44.34 16.85 -4.96
CA ASP A 679 43.14 16.03 -4.76
C ASP A 679 42.02 16.58 -5.65
N MET A 680 41.90 15.99 -6.83
CA MET A 680 40.94 16.42 -7.85
C MET A 680 39.50 16.22 -7.41
N GLN A 681 39.21 15.15 -6.66
CA GLN A 681 37.86 14.86 -6.20
C GLN A 681 37.41 15.92 -5.19
N LEU A 682 38.25 16.25 -4.23
CA LEU A 682 37.97 17.27 -3.22
C LEU A 682 37.84 18.66 -3.85
N TRP A 683 38.85 19.13 -4.59
CA TRP A 683 38.88 20.51 -5.07
C TRP A 683 37.85 20.79 -6.16
N LEU A 684 37.61 19.87 -7.10
CA LEU A 684 36.50 20.03 -8.05
C LEU A 684 35.15 20.05 -7.32
N SER A 685 34.98 19.25 -6.26
CA SER A 685 33.75 19.24 -5.46
C SER A 685 33.55 20.54 -4.67
N ILE A 686 34.61 21.11 -4.08
CA ILE A 686 34.56 22.41 -3.39
C ILE A 686 34.19 23.51 -4.40
N MET A 687 34.87 23.56 -5.56
CA MET A 687 34.60 24.58 -6.57
C MET A 687 33.17 24.52 -7.11
N GLN A 688 32.59 23.33 -7.24
CA GLN A 688 31.18 23.18 -7.61
C GLN A 688 30.23 23.61 -6.50
N THR A 689 30.51 23.21 -5.25
CA THR A 689 29.68 23.58 -4.09
C THR A 689 29.61 25.10 -3.91
N GLU A 690 30.71 25.79 -4.16
CA GLU A 690 30.81 27.25 -4.07
C GLU A 690 30.51 27.98 -5.40
N ASN A 691 29.94 27.29 -6.40
CA ASN A 691 29.56 27.86 -7.70
C ASN A 691 30.70 28.55 -8.48
N VAL A 692 31.96 28.17 -8.20
CA VAL A 692 33.12 28.58 -9.00
C VAL A 692 33.16 27.80 -10.32
N LEU A 693 32.81 26.51 -10.28
CA LEU A 693 32.71 25.62 -11.43
C LEU A 693 31.29 25.09 -11.60
N ASN A 694 30.83 24.98 -12.84
CA ASN A 694 29.58 24.28 -13.19
C ASN A 694 29.86 23.22 -14.25
N GLU A 695 29.30 22.02 -14.09
CA GLU A 695 29.36 20.98 -15.12
C GLU A 695 28.72 21.42 -16.43
N ILE A 696 29.33 21.04 -17.54
CA ILE A 696 28.81 21.34 -18.87
C ILE A 696 27.67 20.34 -19.18
N PRO A 697 26.45 20.82 -19.50
CA PRO A 697 25.34 19.94 -19.82
C PRO A 697 25.68 18.92 -20.92
N GLY A 698 25.44 17.63 -20.64
CA GLY A 698 25.72 16.53 -21.57
C GLY A 698 27.18 16.12 -21.69
N ARG A 699 28.10 16.66 -20.85
CA ARG A 699 29.52 16.30 -20.86
C ARG A 699 30.06 16.09 -19.44
N SER A 700 29.91 14.86 -18.94
CA SER A 700 30.41 14.45 -17.63
C SER A 700 31.93 14.66 -17.52
N GLY A 701 32.39 15.20 -16.39
CA GLY A 701 33.81 15.48 -16.12
C GLY A 701 34.40 16.69 -16.84
N GLN A 702 33.55 17.55 -17.44
CA GLN A 702 33.97 18.81 -18.07
C GLN A 702 33.25 19.99 -17.41
N TYR A 703 34.00 21.06 -17.17
CA TYR A 703 33.52 22.18 -16.34
C TYR A 703 33.65 23.52 -17.05
N SER A 704 32.76 24.43 -16.70
CA SER A 704 32.81 25.85 -17.07
C SER A 704 33.16 26.69 -15.84
N LEU A 705 34.10 27.62 -15.99
CA LEU A 705 34.53 28.54 -14.94
C LEU A 705 33.60 29.75 -14.89
N PHE A 706 33.04 30.05 -13.72
CA PHE A 706 32.20 31.23 -13.54
C PHE A 706 33.05 32.49 -13.35
N ARG A 707 33.43 33.13 -14.47
CA ARG A 707 34.38 34.25 -14.48
C ARG A 707 33.99 35.48 -13.64
N THR A 708 32.68 35.70 -13.45
CA THR A 708 32.16 36.83 -12.67
C THR A 708 31.92 36.45 -11.21
N HIS A 709 32.33 35.26 -10.80
CA HIS A 709 32.31 34.86 -9.42
C HIS A 709 33.26 35.75 -8.60
N HIS A 710 32.83 36.13 -7.38
CA HIS A 710 33.52 37.12 -6.55
C HIS A 710 35.00 36.77 -6.32
N THR A 711 35.25 35.57 -5.82
CA THR A 711 36.60 35.07 -5.48
C THR A 711 37.48 34.90 -6.71
N VAL A 712 36.89 34.48 -7.83
CA VAL A 712 37.61 34.38 -9.12
C VAL A 712 38.07 35.76 -9.59
N THR A 713 37.23 36.78 -9.42
CA THR A 713 37.53 38.16 -9.78
C THR A 713 38.66 38.72 -8.91
N LEU A 714 38.58 38.54 -7.58
CA LEU A 714 39.63 38.95 -6.65
C LEU A 714 40.98 38.33 -7.01
N ILE A 715 41.03 37.02 -7.23
CA ILE A 715 42.28 36.31 -7.56
C ILE A 715 42.81 36.74 -8.93
N ALA A 716 41.93 36.97 -9.91
CA ALA A 716 42.33 37.47 -11.23
C ALA A 716 42.94 38.87 -11.15
N ASP A 717 42.43 39.76 -10.31
CA ASP A 717 42.96 41.11 -10.12
C ASP A 717 44.29 41.09 -9.35
N THR A 718 44.44 40.27 -8.32
CA THR A 718 45.73 40.06 -7.63
C THR A 718 46.80 39.52 -8.60
N LYS A 719 46.44 38.54 -9.45
CA LYS A 719 47.34 38.00 -10.48
C LYS A 719 47.80 39.08 -11.48
N ARG A 720 46.94 40.05 -11.82
CA ARG A 720 47.32 41.18 -12.70
C ARG A 720 48.27 42.14 -11.99
N GLN A 721 48.02 42.48 -10.72
CA GLN A 721 48.89 43.35 -9.93
C GLN A 721 50.28 42.74 -9.71
N GLU A 722 50.36 41.42 -9.49
CA GLU A 722 51.64 40.69 -9.40
C GLU A 722 52.42 40.69 -10.73
N GLN A 723 51.74 40.77 -11.87
CA GLN A 723 52.35 40.82 -13.21
C GLN A 723 52.77 42.24 -13.65
N GLU A 724 52.20 43.28 -13.05
CA GLU A 724 52.48 44.69 -13.35
C GLU A 724 53.62 45.29 -12.52
N LEU A 725 54.13 44.58 -11.50
CA LEU A 725 55.35 44.96 -10.78
C LEU A 725 56.59 44.67 -11.65
N PRO A 726 57.38 45.68 -12.06
CA PRO A 726 58.62 45.44 -12.77
C PRO A 726 59.59 44.68 -11.85
N GLY A 727 60.22 43.64 -12.38
CA GLY A 727 61.21 42.86 -11.65
C GLY A 727 62.28 43.76 -11.03
N CYS A 728 62.43 43.66 -9.71
CA CYS A 728 63.73 43.90 -9.09
C CYS A 728 64.46 42.57 -9.10
N ASP A 729 65.51 42.50 -9.93
CA ASP A 729 66.65 41.61 -9.71
C ASP A 729 67.21 41.74 -8.28
#